data_AF-A0A6P4DB78-F1
#
_entry.id   AF-A0A6P4DB78-F1
#
_cell.length_a   1.000
_cell.length_b   1.000
_cell.length_c   1.000
_cell.angle_alpha   90.00
_cell.angle_beta   90.00
_cell.angle_gamma   90.00
#
_symmetry.space_group_name_H-M   'P 1'
#
loop_
_entity.id
_entity.type
_entity.pdbx_description
1 polymer ?
#
loop_
_entity_poly.entity_id
_entity_poly.type
_entity_poly.pdbx_seq_one_letter_code
_entity_poly.pdbx_strand_id
1 'polypeptide(L)'
;MNSFHFLLLLSFFPFLALLISPKLVHGNAELRALMDLKSSLDPEGKVLGSWRSDGDPCTDSFLGVACNQHRKVANISLAGRGLSGMVSPSVAELKCLSGLYLHYNIIFGEIPIEISNLTELVDLYLNVNNLSGSIPKEIGKMTSLQVLQLGFNQLVGSIPKEIGSLKQLNVLALQHNKLTGMIPPSLGNLEMLRRLNLSFNNLNGVIPATLADIAHLEVLDVQNNSLSGVVPSALRKLDKGFQYANNQGLCAMGFRFPTLRACNKDSIYDSQISVPNIPINSSYPKVFPDSATIKFHCNQTQCSKSRRFPQAVIAASVITATITLIGSGFVTFVRYRRRKQRILHTSDSSVSQLSPVQPMVYTRSPSPLVNLEYYNNGLDPLADGKNCSGLSHEYLNKFRFNVDEIESATQYLSEANLLGKSKFSAVYKGVLRDGSPVAIRSINVTCCIPEEVEFLKGLSLLTSLRHENIVKMRGFCCSSSRGECYLVYDFVTGGTLSIYLDMEDGSENVLEWSKRVSIIKGIAKGLAYLHSNEASKPTIVHQNISVEKVLLDNQFNPLIMDAGLPKLLADDIVFSALKVSAAMGYLAPEYVTTGRFTEKSDVYAFGVIVLQVLSGKTTVGGSIRMAVESFRFDDFVDTNLKGKYSKAEAAILSKIAVMCTHELSEQRPNMVEVIQELSMYSSHSS
;
A
#
# COMPACT_ATOMS: atom_id res chain seq x y z
N MET A 1 28.95 -62.73 46.89
CA MET A 1 27.50 -62.50 46.71
C MET A 1 27.24 -61.23 45.86
N ASN A 2 27.95 -61.05 44.73
CA ASN A 2 27.92 -59.80 43.94
C ASN A 2 27.53 -60.03 42.47
N SER A 3 26.42 -60.71 42.19
CA SER A 3 25.84 -60.72 40.83
C SER A 3 24.33 -60.46 40.77
N PHE A 4 23.65 -60.30 41.91
CA PHE A 4 22.19 -60.09 41.91
C PHE A 4 21.75 -58.63 42.04
N HIS A 5 22.63 -57.70 42.44
CA HIS A 5 22.27 -56.28 42.54
C HIS A 5 22.44 -55.48 41.23
N PHE A 6 23.20 -55.99 40.26
CA PHE A 6 23.43 -55.27 39.00
C PHE A 6 22.31 -55.48 37.96
N LEU A 7 21.53 -56.56 38.09
CA LEU A 7 20.43 -56.89 37.17
C LEU A 7 19.10 -56.18 37.51
N LEU A 8 18.95 -55.65 38.72
CA LEU A 8 17.73 -54.95 39.14
C LEU A 8 17.76 -53.44 38.85
N LEU A 9 18.93 -52.88 38.50
CA LEU A 9 19.09 -51.47 38.10
C LEU A 9 18.95 -51.24 36.58
N LEU A 10 18.97 -52.31 35.77
CA LEU A 10 18.83 -52.24 34.31
C LEU A 10 17.40 -52.44 33.80
N SER A 11 16.44 -52.79 34.66
CA SER A 11 15.02 -52.94 34.28
C SER A 11 14.20 -51.66 34.44
N PHE A 12 14.74 -50.61 35.08
CA PHE A 12 14.04 -49.33 35.29
C PHE A 12 14.44 -48.21 34.30
N PHE A 13 15.41 -48.44 33.41
CA PHE A 13 15.84 -47.44 32.43
C PHE A 13 15.06 -47.34 31.09
N PRO A 14 14.20 -48.29 30.65
CA PRO A 14 13.40 -48.04 29.46
C PRO A 14 12.09 -47.28 29.74
N PHE A 15 11.68 -47.12 31.00
CA PHE A 15 10.43 -46.41 31.33
C PHE A 15 10.58 -44.89 31.53
N LEU A 16 11.79 -44.39 31.81
CA LEU A 16 12.04 -42.95 31.91
C LEU A 16 12.44 -42.30 30.56
N ALA A 17 12.95 -43.08 29.61
CA ALA A 17 13.23 -42.63 28.24
C ALA A 17 11.96 -42.51 27.35
N LEU A 18 10.84 -43.09 27.79
CA LEU A 18 9.52 -42.89 27.16
C LEU A 18 8.78 -41.63 27.66
N LEU A 19 9.32 -40.94 28.67
CA LEU A 19 8.78 -39.66 29.17
C LEU A 19 9.54 -38.43 28.67
N ILE A 20 10.64 -38.64 27.93
CA ILE A 20 11.33 -37.60 27.16
C ILE A 20 11.55 -38.12 25.73
N SER A 21 10.47 -38.58 25.11
CA SER A 21 10.35 -38.26 23.69
C SER A 21 10.23 -36.73 23.62
N PRO A 22 10.95 -36.00 22.75
CA PRO A 22 10.45 -34.68 22.41
C PRO A 22 9.02 -34.95 21.97
N LYS A 23 8.03 -34.40 22.68
CA LYS A 23 6.67 -34.37 22.14
C LYS A 23 6.89 -33.81 20.75
N LEU A 24 6.71 -34.65 19.73
CA LEU A 24 6.54 -34.18 18.38
C LEU A 24 5.21 -33.44 18.48
N VAL A 25 5.29 -32.17 18.89
CA VAL A 25 4.17 -31.24 18.86
C VAL A 25 3.83 -31.23 17.40
N HIS A 26 2.84 -32.04 17.03
CA HIS A 26 2.15 -31.87 15.77
C HIS A 26 1.64 -30.45 15.86
N GLY A 27 2.35 -29.50 15.25
CA GLY A 27 1.88 -28.13 15.15
C GLY A 27 0.45 -28.21 14.66
N ASN A 28 -0.46 -27.56 15.38
CA ASN A 28 -1.84 -27.34 14.93
C ASN A 28 -1.77 -26.91 13.45
N ALA A 29 -2.70 -27.36 12.60
CA ALA A 29 -2.66 -27.03 11.17
C ALA A 29 -2.51 -25.52 10.92
N GLU A 30 -3.10 -24.72 11.81
CA GLU A 30 -2.96 -23.26 11.84
C GLU A 30 -1.52 -22.79 12.09
N LEU A 31 -0.80 -23.41 13.02
CA LEU A 31 0.60 -23.07 13.27
C LEU A 31 1.47 -23.39 12.06
N ARG A 32 1.24 -24.53 11.39
CA ARG A 32 1.93 -24.86 10.13
C ARG A 32 1.64 -23.84 9.04
N ALA A 33 0.38 -23.47 8.86
CA ALA A 33 -0.03 -22.44 7.90
C ALA A 33 0.63 -21.08 8.19
N LEU A 34 0.71 -20.68 9.47
CA LEU A 34 1.39 -19.46 9.87
C LEU A 34 2.91 -19.52 9.63
N MET A 35 3.56 -20.65 9.87
CA MET A 35 4.99 -20.81 9.58
C MET A 35 5.28 -20.76 8.07
N ASP A 36 4.43 -21.40 7.25
CA ASP A 36 4.52 -21.32 5.79
C ASP A 36 4.34 -19.87 5.33
N LEU A 37 3.31 -19.18 5.85
CA LEU A 37 3.04 -17.78 5.54
C LEU A 37 4.20 -16.87 5.97
N LYS A 38 4.79 -17.09 7.16
CA LYS A 38 5.99 -16.39 7.61
C LYS A 38 7.15 -16.58 6.65
N SER A 39 7.47 -17.82 6.30
CA SER A 39 8.58 -18.13 5.41
C SER A 39 8.41 -17.51 4.01
N SER A 40 7.15 -17.36 3.59
CA SER A 40 6.78 -16.79 2.29
C SER A 40 6.78 -15.26 2.29
N LEU A 41 6.29 -14.60 3.35
CA LEU A 41 6.11 -13.14 3.42
C LEU A 41 7.27 -12.39 4.08
N ASP A 42 8.06 -13.08 4.90
CA ASP A 42 9.21 -12.53 5.62
C ASP A 42 10.36 -13.56 5.66
N PRO A 43 10.96 -13.89 4.50
CA PRO A 43 12.00 -14.91 4.40
C PRO A 43 13.26 -14.58 5.21
N GLU A 44 13.51 -13.29 5.46
CA GLU A 44 14.64 -12.81 6.27
C GLU A 44 14.32 -12.79 7.78
N GLY A 45 13.07 -13.00 8.17
CA GLY A 45 12.63 -13.05 9.57
C GLY A 45 12.75 -11.71 10.32
N LYS A 46 12.71 -10.59 9.60
CA LYS A 46 12.91 -9.25 10.16
C LYS A 46 11.67 -8.68 10.84
N VAL A 47 10.49 -9.11 10.41
CA VAL A 47 9.20 -8.51 10.75
C VAL A 47 8.36 -9.44 11.62
N LEU A 48 8.24 -10.71 11.21
CA LEU A 48 7.43 -11.73 11.87
C LEU A 48 8.26 -12.55 12.86
N GLY A 49 9.22 -11.90 13.54
CA GLY A 49 10.12 -12.54 14.51
C GLY A 49 9.37 -13.24 15.64
N SER A 50 8.24 -12.68 16.08
CA SER A 50 7.42 -13.25 17.17
C SER A 50 6.70 -14.55 16.79
N TRP A 51 6.52 -14.83 15.50
CA TRP A 51 5.86 -16.05 15.03
C TRP A 51 6.84 -17.22 15.14
N ARG A 52 6.71 -18.01 16.21
CA ARG A 52 7.64 -19.09 16.53
C ARG A 52 7.06 -20.46 16.16
N SER A 53 7.90 -21.37 15.67
CA SER A 53 7.50 -22.73 15.32
C SER A 53 7.11 -23.59 16.52
N ASP A 54 7.53 -23.19 17.73
CA ASP A 54 7.23 -23.84 19.00
C ASP A 54 6.25 -23.04 19.88
N GLY A 55 5.73 -21.91 19.37
CA GLY A 55 4.79 -21.05 20.09
C GLY A 55 3.32 -21.33 19.75
N ASP A 56 2.42 -20.88 20.61
CA ASP A 56 0.97 -20.88 20.40
C ASP A 56 0.51 -19.50 19.87
N PRO A 57 -0.05 -19.42 18.65
CA PRO A 57 -0.49 -18.17 18.04
C PRO A 57 -1.51 -17.37 18.87
N CYS A 58 -2.29 -18.04 19.73
CA CYS A 58 -3.35 -17.43 20.52
C CYS A 58 -2.90 -17.01 21.92
N THR A 59 -1.77 -17.52 22.43
CA THR A 59 -1.24 -17.13 23.74
C THR A 59 0.05 -16.31 23.65
N ASP A 60 0.88 -16.58 22.64
CA ASP A 60 2.26 -16.05 22.59
C ASP A 60 2.37 -14.71 21.84
N SER A 61 1.30 -13.91 21.85
CA SER A 61 1.24 -12.55 21.28
C SER A 61 1.88 -12.45 19.88
N PHE A 62 1.52 -13.38 18.98
CA PHE A 62 1.99 -13.33 17.60
C PHE A 62 1.56 -12.01 16.97
N LEU A 63 2.52 -11.26 16.43
CA LEU A 63 2.27 -9.97 15.81
C LEU A 63 1.14 -10.09 14.77
N GLY A 64 0.10 -9.28 14.94
CA GLY A 64 -1.02 -9.20 14.01
C GLY A 64 -1.98 -10.39 14.07
N VAL A 65 -1.77 -11.39 14.92
CA VAL A 65 -2.68 -12.55 15.03
C VAL A 65 -3.68 -12.32 16.15
N ALA A 66 -4.97 -12.47 15.85
CA ALA A 66 -6.04 -12.48 16.83
C ALA A 66 -6.83 -13.78 16.72
N CYS A 67 -7.24 -14.33 17.86
CA CYS A 67 -7.99 -15.58 17.92
C CYS A 67 -9.43 -15.36 18.40
N ASN A 68 -10.33 -16.23 17.94
CA ASN A 68 -11.71 -16.25 18.42
C ASN A 68 -11.84 -16.93 19.79
N GLN A 69 -13.08 -17.00 20.29
CA GLN A 69 -13.42 -17.61 21.59
C GLN A 69 -13.03 -19.10 21.70
N HIS A 70 -12.86 -19.78 20.57
CA HIS A 70 -12.45 -21.18 20.49
C HIS A 70 -10.94 -21.38 20.37
N ARG A 71 -10.14 -20.31 20.55
CA ARG A 71 -8.67 -20.30 20.36
C ARG A 71 -8.25 -20.75 18.96
N LYS A 72 -9.00 -20.30 17.95
CA LYS A 72 -8.67 -20.44 16.53
C LYS A 72 -8.29 -19.10 15.95
N VAL A 73 -7.33 -19.07 15.05
CA VAL A 73 -6.87 -17.86 14.36
C VAL A 73 -8.04 -17.30 13.56
N ALA A 74 -8.46 -16.10 13.93
CA ALA A 74 -9.63 -15.44 13.36
C ALA A 74 -9.24 -14.20 12.54
N ASN A 75 -8.16 -13.52 12.91
CA ASN A 75 -7.72 -12.32 12.22
C ASN A 75 -6.20 -12.32 12.05
N ILE A 76 -5.73 -11.97 10.85
CA ILE A 76 -4.33 -11.66 10.56
C ILE A 76 -4.27 -10.22 10.06
N SER A 77 -3.72 -9.33 10.88
CA SER A 77 -3.50 -7.92 10.58
C SER A 77 -2.02 -7.58 10.49
N LEU A 78 -1.53 -7.58 9.26
CA LEU A 78 -0.13 -7.30 8.89
C LEU A 78 -0.05 -6.18 7.87
N ALA A 79 -0.99 -5.24 7.93
CA ALA A 79 -1.03 -4.10 7.03
C ALA A 79 0.24 -3.26 7.21
N GLY A 80 0.89 -2.92 6.09
CA GLY A 80 2.01 -2.00 6.13
C GLY A 80 3.19 -2.48 6.98
N ARG A 81 3.56 -3.76 6.91
CA ARG A 81 4.71 -4.28 7.66
C ARG A 81 5.97 -4.39 6.81
N GLY A 82 5.94 -3.85 5.59
CA GLY A 82 7.03 -3.96 4.63
C GLY A 82 7.25 -5.39 4.15
N LEU A 83 6.26 -6.27 4.31
CA LEU A 83 6.36 -7.67 3.93
C LEU A 83 6.59 -7.79 2.42
N SER A 84 7.44 -8.74 2.04
CA SER A 84 7.85 -8.95 0.65
C SER A 84 7.87 -10.44 0.38
N GLY A 85 7.11 -10.88 -0.62
CA GLY A 85 6.93 -12.30 -0.89
C GLY A 85 5.58 -12.61 -1.50
N MET A 86 5.17 -13.88 -1.45
CA MET A 86 3.89 -14.35 -2.01
C MET A 86 2.92 -14.77 -0.91
N VAL A 87 1.61 -14.64 -1.15
CA VAL A 87 0.61 -15.23 -0.26
C VAL A 87 0.63 -16.74 -0.45
N SER A 88 1.05 -17.49 0.57
CA SER A 88 1.11 -18.95 0.49
C SER A 88 -0.29 -19.56 0.40
N PRO A 89 -0.53 -20.56 -0.47
CA PRO A 89 -1.77 -21.34 -0.48
C PRO A 89 -2.16 -21.93 0.89
N SER A 90 -1.18 -22.21 1.75
CA SER A 90 -1.40 -22.71 3.11
C SER A 90 -2.26 -21.78 3.97
N VAL A 91 -2.44 -20.50 3.59
CA VAL A 91 -3.38 -19.58 4.26
C VAL A 91 -4.79 -20.16 4.32
N ALA A 92 -5.17 -20.99 3.35
CA ALA A 92 -6.46 -21.67 3.27
C ALA A 92 -6.71 -22.66 4.41
N GLU A 93 -5.69 -23.06 5.16
CA GLU A 93 -5.81 -23.96 6.32
C GLU A 93 -6.33 -23.23 7.58
N LEU A 94 -6.36 -21.89 7.58
CA LEU A 94 -6.91 -21.07 8.64
C LEU A 94 -8.44 -20.99 8.52
N LYS A 95 -9.15 -22.09 8.76
CA LYS A 95 -10.59 -22.23 8.45
C LYS A 95 -11.51 -21.24 9.16
N CYS A 96 -11.12 -20.74 10.33
CA CYS A 96 -11.87 -19.76 11.11
C CYS A 96 -11.48 -18.30 10.83
N LEU A 97 -10.66 -18.06 9.80
CA LEU A 97 -10.20 -16.72 9.47
C LEU A 97 -11.37 -15.89 8.93
N SER A 98 -11.72 -14.84 9.67
CA SER A 98 -12.73 -13.86 9.29
C SER A 98 -12.11 -12.61 8.65
N GLY A 99 -10.86 -12.28 8.98
CA GLY A 99 -10.17 -11.12 8.41
C GLY A 99 -8.72 -11.40 8.01
N LEU A 100 -8.38 -11.08 6.77
CA LEU A 100 -7.02 -11.13 6.25
C LEU A 100 -6.61 -9.76 5.71
N TYR A 101 -5.72 -9.09 6.44
CA TYR A 101 -5.28 -7.73 6.15
C TYR A 101 -3.78 -7.71 5.83
N LEU A 102 -3.47 -7.79 4.53
CA LEU A 102 -2.10 -7.76 4.00
C LEU A 102 -1.83 -6.53 3.12
N HIS A 103 -2.73 -5.57 3.13
CA HIS A 103 -2.65 -4.34 2.35
C HIS A 103 -1.43 -3.48 2.73
N TYR A 104 -0.98 -2.62 1.81
CA TYR A 104 0.20 -1.74 1.98
C TYR A 104 1.54 -2.45 2.19
N ASN A 105 1.72 -3.62 1.59
CA ASN A 105 3.01 -4.30 1.61
C ASN A 105 3.66 -4.28 0.21
N ILE A 106 4.70 -5.08 0.05
CA ILE A 106 5.42 -5.29 -1.21
C ILE A 106 5.19 -6.75 -1.66
N ILE A 107 4.01 -7.30 -1.37
CA ILE A 107 3.64 -8.67 -1.70
C ILE A 107 3.43 -8.77 -3.21
N PHE A 108 4.00 -9.79 -3.83
CA PHE A 108 3.95 -10.02 -5.28
C PHE A 108 3.50 -11.45 -5.57
N GLY A 109 3.40 -11.81 -6.85
CA GLY A 109 2.86 -13.09 -7.28
C GLY A 109 1.34 -13.08 -7.42
N GLU A 110 0.76 -14.25 -7.67
CA GLU A 110 -0.67 -14.39 -7.91
C GLU A 110 -1.46 -14.50 -6.60
N ILE A 111 -2.76 -14.17 -6.66
CA ILE A 111 -3.69 -14.49 -5.57
C ILE A 111 -3.92 -16.01 -5.62
N PRO A 112 -3.56 -16.79 -4.58
CA PRO A 112 -3.70 -18.24 -4.61
C PRO A 112 -5.17 -18.63 -4.70
N ILE A 113 -5.51 -19.56 -5.60
CA ILE A 113 -6.89 -20.01 -5.82
C ILE A 113 -7.48 -20.63 -4.54
N GLU A 114 -6.64 -21.22 -3.69
CA GLU A 114 -6.99 -21.86 -2.43
C GLU A 114 -7.55 -20.88 -1.40
N ILE A 115 -7.31 -19.57 -1.54
CA ILE A 115 -7.90 -18.54 -0.67
C ILE A 115 -9.43 -18.61 -0.68
N SER A 116 -10.02 -19.11 -1.79
CA SER A 116 -11.45 -19.34 -1.93
C SER A 116 -12.03 -20.40 -0.98
N ASN A 117 -11.18 -21.21 -0.34
CA ASN A 117 -11.59 -22.19 0.68
C ASN A 117 -11.83 -21.55 2.06
N LEU A 118 -11.53 -20.26 2.23
CA LEU A 118 -11.80 -19.51 3.47
C LEU A 118 -13.25 -18.99 3.46
N THR A 119 -14.20 -19.89 3.70
CA THR A 119 -15.65 -19.60 3.61
C THR A 119 -16.19 -18.69 4.70
N GLU A 120 -15.47 -18.55 5.82
CA GLU A 120 -15.80 -17.63 6.92
C GLU A 120 -15.19 -16.23 6.74
N LEU A 121 -14.37 -16.02 5.70
CA LEU A 121 -13.69 -14.76 5.48
C LEU A 121 -14.71 -13.66 5.12
N VAL A 122 -14.73 -12.62 5.94
CA VAL A 122 -15.58 -11.43 5.81
C VAL A 122 -14.80 -10.33 5.11
N ASP A 123 -13.53 -10.15 5.49
CA ASP A 123 -12.68 -9.05 5.08
C ASP A 123 -11.41 -9.54 4.40
N LEU A 124 -11.27 -9.28 3.09
CA LEU A 124 -10.05 -9.56 2.33
C LEU A 124 -9.43 -8.27 1.80
N TYR A 125 -8.32 -7.88 2.43
CA TYR A 125 -7.57 -6.68 2.09
C TYR A 125 -6.18 -7.03 1.57
N LEU A 126 -6.05 -7.03 0.24
CA LEU A 126 -4.79 -7.25 -0.49
C LEU A 126 -4.37 -6.03 -1.31
N ASN A 127 -5.08 -4.90 -1.17
CA ASN A 127 -4.83 -3.68 -1.92
C ASN A 127 -3.48 -3.05 -1.62
N VAL A 128 -2.96 -2.27 -2.56
CA VAL A 128 -1.69 -1.53 -2.43
C VAL A 128 -0.52 -2.48 -2.19
N ASN A 129 -0.39 -3.47 -3.08
CA ASN A 129 0.70 -4.45 -3.13
C ASN A 129 1.32 -4.44 -4.54
N ASN A 130 1.93 -5.55 -4.95
CA ASN A 130 2.47 -5.78 -6.29
C ASN A 130 1.97 -7.13 -6.85
N LEU A 131 0.75 -7.53 -6.48
CA LEU A 131 0.13 -8.79 -6.91
C LEU A 131 -0.14 -8.77 -8.41
N SER A 132 0.07 -9.89 -9.09
CA SER A 132 -0.07 -10.05 -10.53
C SER A 132 -1.03 -11.21 -10.86
N GLY A 133 -1.21 -11.50 -12.14
CA GLY A 133 -2.12 -12.57 -12.59
C GLY A 133 -3.58 -12.13 -12.58
N SER A 134 -4.49 -13.08 -12.83
CA SER A 134 -5.93 -12.82 -12.86
C SER A 134 -6.58 -12.95 -11.50
N ILE A 135 -7.70 -12.25 -11.29
CA ILE A 135 -8.57 -12.48 -10.13
C ILE A 135 -9.17 -13.90 -10.25
N PRO A 136 -8.95 -14.81 -9.28
CA PRO A 136 -9.51 -16.17 -9.35
C PRO A 136 -11.05 -16.13 -9.34
N LYS A 137 -11.69 -16.81 -10.30
CA LYS A 137 -13.15 -16.89 -10.36
C LYS A 137 -13.76 -17.60 -9.16
N GLU A 138 -12.98 -18.46 -8.51
CA GLU A 138 -13.35 -19.23 -7.32
C GLU A 138 -13.63 -18.32 -6.12
N ILE A 139 -13.20 -17.05 -6.13
CA ILE A 139 -13.60 -16.05 -5.12
C ILE A 139 -15.13 -15.96 -4.99
N GLY A 140 -15.90 -16.25 -6.06
CA GLY A 140 -17.36 -16.32 -6.00
C GLY A 140 -17.93 -17.36 -5.02
N LYS A 141 -17.11 -18.28 -4.49
CA LYS A 141 -17.47 -19.26 -3.45
C LYS A 141 -17.45 -18.70 -2.03
N MET A 142 -16.83 -17.53 -1.81
CA MET A 142 -16.62 -16.96 -0.48
C MET A 142 -17.86 -16.20 0.00
N THR A 143 -18.96 -16.91 0.26
CA THR A 143 -20.30 -16.30 0.46
C THR A 143 -20.43 -15.36 1.66
N SER A 144 -19.52 -15.44 2.63
CA SER A 144 -19.48 -14.56 3.81
C SER A 144 -18.75 -13.23 3.54
N LEU A 145 -18.12 -13.09 2.37
CA LEU A 145 -17.27 -11.95 2.06
C LEU A 145 -18.10 -10.68 1.93
N GLN A 146 -17.74 -9.69 2.74
CA GLN A 146 -18.35 -8.37 2.77
C GLN A 146 -17.46 -7.30 2.15
N VAL A 147 -16.13 -7.45 2.25
CA VAL A 147 -15.17 -6.52 1.68
C VAL A 147 -14.12 -7.27 0.86
N LEU A 148 -14.02 -6.91 -0.42
CA LEU A 148 -12.97 -7.37 -1.33
C LEU A 148 -12.18 -6.17 -1.87
N GLN A 149 -10.96 -6.01 -1.36
CA GLN A 149 -10.07 -4.90 -1.69
C GLN A 149 -8.81 -5.42 -2.39
N LEU A 150 -8.81 -5.30 -3.72
CA LEU A 150 -7.70 -5.74 -4.59
C LEU A 150 -7.07 -4.58 -5.38
N GLY A 151 -7.53 -3.35 -5.16
CA GLY A 151 -7.02 -2.17 -5.86
C GLY A 151 -5.53 -1.92 -5.66
N PHE A 152 -4.90 -1.15 -6.55
CA PHE A 152 -3.47 -0.80 -6.49
C PHE A 152 -2.56 -2.04 -6.52
N ASN A 153 -2.75 -2.86 -7.54
CA ASN A 153 -1.94 -4.04 -7.83
C ASN A 153 -1.60 -4.08 -9.33
N GLN A 154 -1.06 -5.20 -9.80
CA GLN A 154 -0.71 -5.45 -11.20
C GLN A 154 -1.63 -6.54 -11.81
N LEU A 155 -2.88 -6.65 -11.32
CA LEU A 155 -3.82 -7.69 -11.75
C LEU A 155 -4.26 -7.47 -13.20
N VAL A 156 -4.37 -8.55 -13.95
CA VAL A 156 -4.72 -8.57 -15.39
C VAL A 156 -5.95 -9.44 -15.64
N GLY A 157 -6.45 -9.44 -16.88
CA GLY A 157 -7.60 -10.25 -17.28
C GLY A 157 -8.94 -9.60 -16.92
N SER A 158 -10.03 -10.35 -17.08
CA SER A 158 -11.39 -9.86 -16.85
C SER A 158 -11.83 -9.95 -15.40
N ILE A 159 -12.75 -9.08 -14.98
CA ILE A 159 -13.47 -9.23 -13.72
C ILE A 159 -14.32 -10.52 -13.80
N PRO A 160 -14.13 -11.51 -12.90
CA PRO A 160 -14.92 -12.74 -12.93
C PRO A 160 -16.40 -12.48 -12.68
N LYS A 161 -17.27 -13.00 -13.54
CA LYS A 161 -18.73 -12.87 -13.39
C LYS A 161 -19.24 -13.53 -12.11
N GLU A 162 -18.51 -14.52 -11.61
CA GLU A 162 -18.75 -15.28 -10.39
C GLU A 162 -18.72 -14.38 -9.15
N ILE A 163 -18.07 -13.22 -9.17
CA ILE A 163 -18.15 -12.26 -8.06
C ILE A 163 -19.62 -11.84 -7.80
N GLY A 164 -20.48 -11.85 -8.83
CA GLY A 164 -21.90 -11.55 -8.71
C GLY A 164 -22.72 -12.51 -7.82
N SER A 165 -22.14 -13.63 -7.34
CA SER A 165 -22.79 -14.52 -6.36
C SER A 165 -22.58 -14.10 -4.91
N LEU A 166 -21.71 -13.12 -4.63
CA LEU A 166 -21.35 -12.69 -3.27
C LEU A 166 -22.40 -11.76 -2.66
N LYS A 167 -23.54 -12.29 -2.23
CA LYS A 167 -24.70 -11.51 -1.79
C LYS A 167 -24.46 -10.62 -0.57
N GLN A 168 -23.45 -10.91 0.25
CA GLN A 168 -23.07 -10.10 1.41
C GLN A 168 -22.06 -8.99 1.08
N LEU A 169 -21.57 -8.93 -0.17
CA LEU A 169 -20.50 -8.00 -0.55
C LEU A 169 -20.98 -6.55 -0.50
N ASN A 170 -20.43 -5.79 0.44
CA ASN A 170 -20.68 -4.35 0.62
C ASN A 170 -19.71 -3.51 -0.21
N VAL A 171 -18.45 -3.94 -0.30
CA VAL A 171 -17.38 -3.19 -0.95
C VAL A 171 -16.61 -4.07 -1.93
N LEU A 172 -16.60 -3.67 -3.20
CA LEU A 172 -15.75 -4.22 -4.24
C LEU A 172 -14.85 -3.12 -4.80
N ALA A 173 -13.55 -3.24 -4.57
CA ALA A 173 -12.56 -2.24 -4.96
C ALA A 173 -11.43 -2.89 -5.76
N LEU A 174 -11.42 -2.61 -7.07
CA LEU A 174 -10.51 -3.16 -8.07
C LEU A 174 -9.69 -2.08 -8.78
N GLN A 175 -9.75 -0.83 -8.31
CA GLN A 175 -9.14 0.32 -8.97
C GLN A 175 -7.61 0.21 -9.10
N HIS A 176 -7.03 0.88 -10.09
CA HIS A 176 -5.57 0.87 -10.34
C HIS A 176 -5.02 -0.55 -10.45
N ASN A 177 -5.48 -1.24 -11.48
CA ASN A 177 -4.96 -2.52 -11.95
C ASN A 177 -4.84 -2.44 -13.48
N LYS A 178 -4.59 -3.58 -14.13
CA LYS A 178 -4.53 -3.74 -15.59
C LYS A 178 -5.69 -4.61 -16.08
N LEU A 179 -6.84 -4.55 -15.41
CA LEU A 179 -8.01 -5.36 -15.75
C LEU A 179 -8.57 -4.94 -17.11
N THR A 180 -9.01 -5.92 -17.89
CA THR A 180 -9.49 -5.75 -19.27
C THR A 180 -10.89 -6.34 -19.45
N GLY A 181 -11.52 -6.07 -20.58
CA GLY A 181 -12.83 -6.65 -20.91
C GLY A 181 -14.00 -5.88 -20.28
N MET A 182 -15.19 -6.46 -20.38
CA MET A 182 -16.43 -5.81 -19.99
C MET A 182 -16.69 -5.88 -18.49
N ILE A 183 -17.38 -4.88 -17.95
CA ILE A 183 -17.96 -4.94 -16.61
C ILE A 183 -19.05 -6.03 -16.61
N PRO A 184 -18.95 -7.10 -15.80
CA PRO A 184 -19.95 -8.17 -15.81
C PRO A 184 -21.32 -7.66 -15.34
N PRO A 185 -22.41 -7.89 -16.10
CA PRO A 185 -23.75 -7.52 -15.66
C PRO A 185 -24.19 -8.19 -14.35
N SER A 186 -23.59 -9.34 -14.01
CA SER A 186 -23.82 -10.06 -12.76
C SER A 186 -23.42 -9.28 -11.52
N LEU A 187 -22.58 -8.24 -11.63
CA LEU A 187 -22.31 -7.34 -10.50
C LEU A 187 -23.56 -6.59 -10.05
N GLY A 188 -24.56 -6.42 -10.92
CA GLY A 188 -25.87 -5.89 -10.56
C GLY A 188 -26.67 -6.77 -9.58
N ASN A 189 -26.27 -8.04 -9.40
CA ASN A 189 -26.93 -8.97 -8.48
C ASN A 189 -26.46 -8.80 -7.02
N LEU A 190 -25.51 -7.90 -6.75
CA LEU A 190 -24.93 -7.70 -5.42
C LEU A 190 -25.82 -6.77 -4.59
N GLU A 191 -26.81 -7.35 -3.92
CA GLU A 191 -27.89 -6.62 -3.22
C GLU A 191 -27.39 -5.70 -2.10
N MET A 192 -26.32 -6.10 -1.41
CA MET A 192 -25.72 -5.32 -0.31
C MET A 192 -24.64 -4.34 -0.77
N LEU A 193 -24.32 -4.30 -2.06
CA LEU A 193 -23.17 -3.51 -2.54
C LEU A 193 -23.43 -2.02 -2.37
N ARG A 194 -22.61 -1.39 -1.54
CA ARG A 194 -22.58 0.05 -1.33
C ARG A 194 -21.55 0.74 -2.20
N ARG A 195 -20.44 0.05 -2.46
CA ARG A 195 -19.31 0.63 -3.19
C ARG A 195 -18.76 -0.32 -4.25
N LEU A 196 -18.72 0.20 -5.47
CA LEU A 196 -18.05 -0.42 -6.61
C LEU A 196 -17.01 0.55 -7.18
N ASN A 197 -15.72 0.24 -7.01
CA ASN A 197 -14.65 1.03 -7.58
C ASN A 197 -13.86 0.21 -8.60
N LEU A 198 -13.99 0.59 -9.88
CA LEU A 198 -13.36 -0.03 -11.05
C LEU A 198 -12.45 0.95 -11.80
N SER A 199 -12.21 2.13 -11.24
CA SER A 199 -11.44 3.20 -11.88
C SER A 199 -10.00 2.82 -12.19
N PHE A 200 -9.36 3.48 -13.15
CA PHE A 200 -7.95 3.27 -13.52
C PHE A 200 -7.65 1.81 -13.87
N ASN A 201 -8.33 1.32 -14.90
CA ASN A 201 -8.14 0.01 -15.49
C ASN A 201 -8.25 0.12 -17.03
N ASN A 202 -8.18 -1.00 -17.72
CA ASN A 202 -8.36 -1.11 -19.17
C ASN A 202 -9.73 -1.71 -19.53
N LEU A 203 -10.76 -1.49 -18.71
CA LEU A 203 -12.11 -2.03 -18.95
C LEU A 203 -12.74 -1.36 -20.16
N ASN A 204 -13.53 -2.11 -20.91
CA ASN A 204 -14.16 -1.66 -22.15
C ASN A 204 -15.64 -2.05 -22.23
N GLY A 205 -16.31 -1.63 -23.30
CA GLY A 205 -17.73 -1.89 -23.50
C GLY A 205 -18.62 -0.97 -22.64
N VAL A 206 -19.88 -1.38 -22.46
CA VAL A 206 -20.93 -0.57 -21.82
C VAL A 206 -20.93 -0.70 -20.30
N ILE A 207 -21.39 0.34 -19.60
CA ILE A 207 -21.74 0.26 -18.18
C ILE A 207 -23.08 -0.50 -18.06
N PRO A 208 -23.13 -1.68 -17.41
CA PRO A 208 -24.37 -2.45 -17.31
C PRO A 208 -25.46 -1.69 -16.58
N ALA A 209 -26.67 -1.65 -17.16
CA ALA A 209 -27.82 -1.00 -16.55
C ALA A 209 -28.20 -1.65 -15.20
N THR A 210 -27.90 -2.94 -15.02
CA THR A 210 -28.15 -3.70 -13.79
C THR A 210 -27.43 -3.12 -12.56
N LEU A 211 -26.35 -2.34 -12.74
CA LEU A 211 -25.71 -1.63 -11.62
C LEU A 211 -26.62 -0.57 -11.01
N ALA A 212 -27.56 -0.02 -11.78
CA ALA A 212 -28.53 0.94 -11.28
C ALA A 212 -29.64 0.28 -10.45
N ASP A 213 -29.80 -1.05 -10.52
CA ASP A 213 -30.82 -1.80 -9.77
C ASP A 213 -30.39 -2.08 -8.33
N ILE A 214 -29.09 -1.96 -8.02
CA ILE A 214 -28.55 -2.15 -6.67
C ILE A 214 -29.09 -1.05 -5.75
N ALA A 215 -29.94 -1.41 -4.79
CA ALA A 215 -30.67 -0.46 -3.95
C ALA A 215 -29.73 0.37 -3.04
N HIS A 216 -28.71 -0.28 -2.48
CA HIS A 216 -27.80 0.33 -1.51
C HIS A 216 -26.54 0.94 -2.12
N LEU A 217 -26.42 0.98 -3.45
CA LEU A 217 -25.23 1.52 -4.09
C LEU A 217 -25.12 3.03 -3.82
N GLU A 218 -24.03 3.42 -3.18
CA GLU A 218 -23.70 4.80 -2.80
C GLU A 218 -22.59 5.35 -3.71
N VAL A 219 -21.60 4.51 -4.07
CA VAL A 219 -20.45 4.93 -4.86
C VAL A 219 -20.22 3.97 -6.02
N LEU A 220 -20.21 4.51 -7.24
CA LEU A 220 -19.77 3.84 -8.46
C LEU A 220 -18.68 4.69 -9.12
N ASP A 221 -17.46 4.17 -9.16
CA ASP A 221 -16.34 4.87 -9.78
C ASP A 221 -15.76 4.02 -10.91
N VAL A 222 -15.88 4.52 -12.14
CA VAL A 222 -15.43 3.87 -13.38
C VAL A 222 -14.50 4.77 -14.18
N GLN A 223 -13.94 5.81 -13.55
CA GLN A 223 -13.06 6.78 -14.21
C GLN A 223 -11.83 6.11 -14.83
N ASN A 224 -11.22 6.75 -15.83
CA ASN A 224 -9.96 6.30 -16.44
C ASN A 224 -10.02 4.83 -16.89
N ASN A 225 -10.90 4.56 -17.83
CA ASN A 225 -11.05 3.28 -18.51
C ASN A 225 -11.30 3.52 -20.01
N SER A 226 -11.53 2.44 -20.76
CA SER A 226 -11.90 2.48 -22.18
C SER A 226 -13.40 2.21 -22.40
N LEU A 227 -14.26 2.64 -21.45
CA LEU A 227 -15.69 2.39 -21.53
C LEU A 227 -16.36 3.21 -22.63
N SER A 228 -17.41 2.65 -23.20
CA SER A 228 -18.11 3.20 -24.37
C SER A 228 -19.62 3.01 -24.28
N GLY A 229 -20.37 3.82 -25.04
CA GLY A 229 -21.81 3.71 -25.16
C GLY A 229 -22.59 4.58 -24.18
N VAL A 230 -23.91 4.36 -24.15
CA VAL A 230 -24.85 5.20 -23.40
C VAL A 230 -24.74 4.92 -21.91
N VAL A 231 -24.52 5.97 -21.11
CA VAL A 231 -24.58 5.86 -19.65
C VAL A 231 -26.02 5.62 -19.19
N PRO A 232 -26.32 4.55 -18.42
CA PRO A 232 -27.66 4.29 -17.92
C PRO A 232 -28.19 5.46 -17.08
N SER A 233 -29.32 6.06 -17.50
CA SER A 233 -29.86 7.26 -16.86
C SER A 233 -30.27 7.06 -15.40
N ALA A 234 -30.52 5.82 -14.99
CA ALA A 234 -30.87 5.46 -13.62
C ALA A 234 -29.68 5.63 -12.65
N LEU A 235 -28.43 5.60 -13.12
CA LEU A 235 -27.24 5.84 -12.30
C LEU A 235 -27.15 7.28 -11.77
N ARG A 236 -27.97 8.20 -12.29
CA ARG A 236 -28.09 9.56 -11.74
C ARG A 236 -28.49 9.57 -10.27
N LYS A 237 -29.15 8.52 -9.77
CA LYS A 237 -29.52 8.40 -8.34
C LYS A 237 -28.32 8.51 -7.39
N LEU A 238 -27.11 8.24 -7.89
CA LEU A 238 -25.87 8.29 -7.12
C LEU A 238 -25.31 9.71 -6.95
N ASP A 239 -25.79 10.69 -7.72
CA ASP A 239 -25.30 12.08 -7.71
C ASP A 239 -23.75 12.14 -7.73
N LYS A 240 -23.10 12.75 -6.72
CA LYS A 240 -21.63 12.81 -6.57
C LYS A 240 -20.97 11.44 -6.35
N GLY A 241 -21.75 10.42 -6.03
CA GLY A 241 -21.31 9.04 -5.88
C GLY A 241 -20.95 8.36 -7.21
N PHE A 242 -21.44 8.87 -8.35
CA PHE A 242 -21.10 8.33 -9.66
C PHE A 242 -19.99 9.13 -10.36
N GLN A 243 -18.86 8.47 -10.59
CA GLN A 243 -17.69 9.05 -11.22
C GLN A 243 -17.33 8.29 -12.50
N TYR A 244 -17.21 9.02 -13.61
CA TYR A 244 -17.11 8.43 -14.96
C TYR A 244 -16.20 9.22 -15.92
N ALA A 245 -15.47 10.22 -15.41
CA ALA A 245 -14.50 10.99 -16.17
C ALA A 245 -13.48 10.10 -16.91
N ASN A 246 -12.86 10.66 -17.95
CA ASN A 246 -11.78 10.04 -18.71
C ASN A 246 -12.16 8.67 -19.33
N ASN A 247 -13.39 8.58 -19.84
CA ASN A 247 -13.86 7.49 -20.70
C ASN A 247 -14.41 8.11 -21.99
N GLN A 248 -13.56 8.29 -23.00
CA GLN A 248 -13.91 9.05 -24.22
C GLN A 248 -15.07 8.42 -25.03
N GLY A 249 -15.29 7.12 -24.86
CA GLY A 249 -16.36 6.39 -25.54
C GLY A 249 -17.74 6.63 -24.95
N LEU A 250 -17.85 7.08 -23.70
CA LEU A 250 -19.13 7.27 -23.03
C LEU A 250 -19.88 8.49 -23.57
N CYS A 251 -21.21 8.40 -23.52
CA CYS A 251 -22.09 9.48 -23.95
C CYS A 251 -23.41 9.42 -23.16
N ALA A 252 -24.17 10.52 -23.20
CA ALA A 252 -25.46 10.63 -22.51
C ALA A 252 -26.61 10.98 -23.46
N MET A 253 -27.81 10.50 -23.12
CA MET A 253 -29.06 10.94 -23.73
C MET A 253 -29.57 12.20 -23.00
N GLY A 254 -29.51 13.34 -23.68
CA GLY A 254 -29.95 14.65 -23.16
C GLY A 254 -29.03 15.23 -22.08
N PHE A 255 -29.50 16.28 -21.39
CA PHE A 255 -28.72 17.06 -20.42
C PHE A 255 -28.50 16.37 -19.05
N ARG A 256 -28.60 15.04 -18.95
CA ARG A 256 -28.58 14.34 -17.65
C ARG A 256 -27.18 14.17 -17.05
N PHE A 257 -26.13 14.29 -17.86
CA PHE A 257 -24.74 14.23 -17.43
C PHE A 257 -23.98 15.35 -18.18
N PRO A 258 -23.85 16.54 -17.57
CA PRO A 258 -23.43 17.76 -18.28
C PRO A 258 -22.00 17.72 -18.83
N THR A 259 -21.16 16.83 -18.30
CA THR A 259 -19.77 16.64 -18.76
C THR A 259 -19.64 15.61 -19.89
N LEU A 260 -20.71 14.87 -20.23
CA LEU A 260 -20.69 13.88 -21.31
C LEU A 260 -21.22 14.48 -22.62
N ARG A 261 -20.63 14.04 -23.74
CA ARG A 261 -21.15 14.31 -25.07
C ARG A 261 -22.53 13.67 -25.28
N ALA A 262 -23.36 14.29 -26.12
CA ALA A 262 -24.58 13.66 -26.60
C ALA A 262 -24.22 12.44 -27.49
N CYS A 263 -24.97 11.34 -27.39
CA CYS A 263 -24.72 10.20 -28.28
C CYS A 263 -25.27 10.43 -29.69
N ASN A 264 -24.55 9.95 -30.71
CA ASN A 264 -25.02 9.94 -32.10
C ASN A 264 -26.06 8.82 -32.34
N LYS A 265 -26.96 9.00 -33.31
CA LYS A 265 -28.03 8.03 -33.61
C LYS A 265 -27.54 6.59 -33.88
N ASP A 266 -26.33 6.42 -34.40
CA ASP A 266 -25.74 5.09 -34.67
C ASP A 266 -25.34 4.32 -33.40
N SER A 267 -25.03 5.02 -32.31
CA SER A 267 -24.70 4.39 -31.01
C SER A 267 -25.90 3.88 -30.23
N ILE A 268 -27.11 4.11 -30.73
CA ILE A 268 -28.38 3.68 -30.11
C ILE A 268 -28.69 2.22 -30.49
N TYR A 269 -28.29 1.76 -31.69
CA TYR A 269 -28.63 0.41 -32.18
C TYR A 269 -27.80 -0.71 -31.52
N ASP A 270 -26.57 -0.44 -31.10
CA ASP A 270 -25.73 -1.43 -30.37
C ASP A 270 -26.20 -1.69 -28.93
N SER A 271 -27.06 -0.81 -28.38
CA SER A 271 -27.53 -0.90 -27.00
C SER A 271 -28.77 -1.82 -26.80
N GLN A 272 -29.34 -2.36 -27.88
CA GLN A 272 -30.56 -3.18 -27.82
C GLN A 272 -30.37 -4.69 -28.09
N ILE A 273 -29.15 -5.18 -28.36
CA ILE A 273 -28.91 -6.62 -28.58
C ILE A 273 -28.28 -7.25 -27.32
N SER A 274 -29.09 -7.48 -26.29
CA SER A 274 -28.81 -8.50 -25.28
C SER A 274 -30.08 -8.92 -24.52
N VAL A 275 -31.03 -9.54 -25.22
CA VAL A 275 -31.94 -10.54 -24.63
C VAL A 275 -32.22 -11.61 -25.69
N PRO A 276 -31.74 -12.85 -25.58
CA PRO A 276 -32.34 -13.96 -26.32
C PRO A 276 -33.70 -14.23 -25.70
N ASN A 277 -34.76 -13.87 -26.42
CA ASN A 277 -36.13 -14.22 -26.07
C ASN A 277 -36.27 -15.75 -26.06
N ILE A 278 -36.57 -16.33 -24.90
CA ILE A 278 -37.07 -17.70 -24.77
C ILE A 278 -38.60 -17.62 -24.93
N PRO A 279 -39.21 -18.23 -25.96
CA PRO A 279 -40.64 -18.43 -25.98
C PRO A 279 -40.97 -19.70 -25.20
N ILE A 280 -41.78 -19.55 -24.17
CA ILE A 280 -42.48 -20.65 -23.52
C ILE A 280 -43.63 -21.07 -24.46
N ASN A 281 -43.55 -22.25 -25.05
CA ASN A 281 -44.73 -23.12 -25.14
C ASN A 281 -44.40 -24.59 -25.39
N SER A 282 -45.27 -25.39 -24.80
CA SER A 282 -45.32 -26.83 -24.56
C SER A 282 -45.27 -27.80 -25.75
N SER A 283 -44.89 -29.04 -25.40
CA SER A 283 -45.40 -30.36 -25.82
C SER A 283 -44.78 -31.13 -27.02
N TYR A 284 -43.95 -32.13 -26.66
CA TYR A 284 -43.72 -33.51 -27.18
C TYR A 284 -43.35 -33.73 -28.68
N PRO A 285 -42.75 -34.89 -29.12
CA PRO A 285 -42.31 -36.12 -28.41
C PRO A 285 -40.87 -36.61 -28.75
N LYS A 286 -40.44 -37.69 -28.07
CA LYS A 286 -39.31 -38.58 -28.41
C LYS A 286 -39.54 -39.28 -29.77
N VAL A 287 -38.45 -39.52 -30.55
CA VAL A 287 -38.03 -40.83 -31.13
C VAL A 287 -36.86 -40.63 -32.14
N PHE A 288 -35.87 -41.54 -32.06
CA PHE A 288 -34.66 -41.82 -32.87
C PHE A 288 -34.94 -42.16 -34.37
N PRO A 289 -33.98 -42.51 -35.29
CA PRO A 289 -32.52 -42.79 -35.19
C PRO A 289 -31.57 -42.26 -36.33
N ASP A 290 -30.26 -42.43 -36.09
CA ASP A 290 -29.09 -42.85 -36.93
C ASP A 290 -29.05 -42.64 -38.47
N SER A 291 -27.94 -42.40 -39.18
CA SER A 291 -26.50 -42.75 -39.06
C SER A 291 -25.69 -41.71 -39.89
N ALA A 292 -24.36 -41.51 -39.83
CA ALA A 292 -23.27 -42.48 -39.90
C ALA A 292 -21.89 -41.81 -39.66
N THR A 293 -21.12 -42.40 -38.72
CA THR A 293 -19.69 -42.85 -38.81
C THR A 293 -18.60 -41.80 -39.14
N ILE A 294 -17.47 -41.68 -38.41
CA ILE A 294 -16.41 -42.70 -38.24
C ILE A 294 -15.56 -42.51 -36.95
N LYS A 295 -15.57 -43.60 -36.14
CA LYS A 295 -14.56 -44.29 -35.29
C LYS A 295 -13.29 -43.59 -34.76
N PHE A 296 -13.02 -43.83 -33.47
CA PHE A 296 -12.07 -44.88 -33.02
C PHE A 296 -12.53 -45.51 -31.68
N HIS A 297 -12.31 -46.82 -31.54
CA HIS A 297 -12.73 -47.66 -30.42
C HIS A 297 -11.51 -48.38 -29.83
N CYS A 298 -11.26 -48.23 -28.53
CA CYS A 298 -10.77 -49.33 -27.68
C CYS A 298 -11.86 -50.42 -27.64
N ASN A 299 -11.67 -51.70 -27.38
CA ASN A 299 -10.75 -52.43 -26.53
C ASN A 299 -11.01 -53.93 -26.83
N GLN A 300 -10.05 -54.84 -26.59
CA GLN A 300 -10.39 -56.22 -26.24
C GLN A 300 -9.47 -56.75 -25.12
N THR A 301 -10.05 -56.76 -23.92
CA THR A 301 -10.23 -57.88 -22.97
C THR A 301 -9.20 -59.02 -22.78
N GLN A 302 -8.96 -59.26 -21.47
CA GLN A 302 -8.84 -60.52 -20.71
C GLN A 302 -7.45 -61.09 -20.30
N CYS A 303 -7.18 -60.89 -19.00
CA CYS A 303 -6.60 -61.76 -17.96
C CYS A 303 -5.60 -62.90 -18.27
N SER A 304 -4.46 -62.85 -17.58
CA SER A 304 -3.80 -64.05 -17.01
C SER A 304 -3.30 -63.77 -15.57
N LYS A 305 -3.41 -64.79 -14.71
CA LYS A 305 -3.08 -64.76 -13.27
C LYS A 305 -1.57 -64.84 -13.00
N SER A 306 -1.19 -64.42 -11.78
CA SER A 306 -0.15 -65.04 -10.91
C SER A 306 1.28 -64.46 -10.95
N ARG A 307 1.69 -63.80 -9.85
CA ARG A 307 2.60 -64.31 -8.78
C ARG A 307 3.21 -63.14 -8.00
N ARG A 308 3.06 -63.18 -6.66
CA ARG A 308 3.86 -62.38 -5.71
C ARG A 308 5.30 -62.92 -5.68
N PHE A 309 6.32 -62.05 -5.76
CA PHE A 309 7.66 -62.15 -5.13
C PHE A 309 8.43 -60.81 -5.40
N PRO A 310 9.47 -60.42 -4.62
CA PRO A 310 9.42 -59.23 -3.78
C PRO A 310 10.25 -58.05 -4.34
N GLN A 311 9.63 -56.86 -4.45
CA GLN A 311 10.29 -55.61 -4.87
C GLN A 311 11.01 -54.84 -3.74
N ALA A 312 11.24 -55.45 -2.58
CA ALA A 312 11.84 -54.77 -1.43
C ALA A 312 13.36 -54.52 -1.58
N VAL A 313 14.08 -55.32 -2.38
CA VAL A 313 15.55 -55.23 -2.48
C VAL A 313 16.01 -54.22 -3.55
N ILE A 314 15.18 -53.97 -4.58
CA ILE A 314 15.49 -53.00 -5.65
C ILE A 314 15.13 -51.57 -5.22
N ALA A 315 14.07 -51.39 -4.43
CA ALA A 315 13.71 -50.07 -3.90
C ALA A 315 14.74 -49.54 -2.89
N ALA A 316 15.29 -50.41 -2.02
CA ALA A 316 16.28 -50.00 -1.03
C ALA A 316 17.62 -49.57 -1.66
N SER A 317 18.04 -50.22 -2.75
CA SER A 317 19.29 -49.90 -3.46
C SER A 317 19.22 -48.60 -4.25
N VAL A 318 18.05 -48.27 -4.83
CA VAL A 318 17.82 -46.99 -5.52
C VAL A 318 17.74 -45.82 -4.52
N ILE A 319 17.17 -46.05 -3.34
CA ILE A 319 17.09 -45.02 -2.28
C ILE A 319 18.47 -44.75 -1.66
N THR A 320 19.32 -45.76 -1.46
CA THR A 320 20.69 -45.53 -0.96
C THR A 320 21.58 -44.86 -2.00
N ALA A 321 21.45 -45.21 -3.28
CA ALA A 321 22.19 -44.56 -4.36
C ALA A 321 21.81 -43.08 -4.54
N THR A 322 20.53 -42.75 -4.39
CA THR A 322 20.06 -41.35 -4.50
C THR A 322 20.48 -40.49 -3.31
N ILE A 323 20.41 -41.03 -2.08
CA ILE A 323 20.86 -40.31 -0.88
C ILE A 323 22.38 -40.08 -0.91
N THR A 324 23.17 -41.05 -1.38
CA THR A 324 24.63 -40.89 -1.50
C THR A 324 25.02 -39.87 -2.58
N LEU A 325 24.29 -39.81 -3.70
CA LEU A 325 24.50 -38.80 -4.74
C LEU A 325 24.17 -37.38 -4.25
N ILE A 326 23.04 -37.20 -3.55
CA ILE A 326 22.64 -35.91 -2.98
C ILE A 326 23.63 -35.46 -1.89
N GLY A 327 24.09 -36.38 -1.03
CA GLY A 327 25.10 -36.09 -0.01
C GLY A 327 26.44 -35.68 -0.62
N SER A 328 26.88 -36.35 -1.70
CA SER A 328 28.11 -36.00 -2.39
C SER A 328 28.05 -34.62 -3.04
N GLY A 329 26.92 -34.27 -3.67
CA GLY A 329 26.67 -32.96 -4.27
C GLY A 329 26.60 -31.82 -3.25
N PHE A 330 26.03 -32.09 -2.08
CA PHE A 330 25.98 -31.11 -1.00
C PHE A 330 27.37 -30.81 -0.43
N VAL A 331 28.23 -31.82 -0.30
CA VAL A 331 29.60 -31.65 0.18
C VAL A 331 30.47 -30.88 -0.83
N THR A 332 30.33 -31.12 -2.13
CA THR A 332 31.00 -30.32 -3.17
C THR A 332 30.47 -28.90 -3.21
N PHE A 333 29.16 -28.68 -3.04
CA PHE A 333 28.58 -27.35 -2.96
C PHE A 333 29.06 -26.56 -1.73
N VAL A 334 29.14 -27.19 -0.55
CA VAL A 334 29.67 -26.57 0.67
C VAL A 334 31.16 -26.28 0.54
N ARG A 335 31.95 -27.19 -0.07
CA ARG A 335 33.37 -26.95 -0.35
C ARG A 335 33.57 -25.82 -1.35
N TYR A 336 32.74 -25.73 -2.39
CA TYR A 336 32.74 -24.63 -3.35
C TYR A 336 32.37 -23.30 -2.68
N ARG A 337 31.34 -23.28 -1.84
CA ARG A 337 30.90 -22.08 -1.09
C ARG A 337 31.94 -21.61 -0.07
N ARG A 338 32.61 -22.54 0.63
CA ARG A 338 33.76 -22.23 1.52
C ARG A 338 34.99 -21.75 0.76
N ARG A 339 35.21 -22.21 -0.48
CA ARG A 339 36.29 -21.72 -1.36
C ARG A 339 36.00 -20.29 -1.85
N LYS A 340 34.74 -19.97 -2.17
CA LYS A 340 34.31 -18.62 -2.56
C LYS A 340 34.36 -17.62 -1.39
N GLN A 341 34.08 -18.06 -0.16
CA GLN A 341 34.23 -17.23 1.04
C GLN A 341 35.69 -16.97 1.45
N ARG A 342 36.64 -17.84 1.05
CA ARG A 342 38.08 -17.59 1.23
C ARG A 342 38.70 -16.63 0.20
N ILE A 343 37.98 -16.29 -0.87
CA ILE A 343 38.43 -15.31 -1.89
C ILE A 343 37.77 -13.93 -1.67
N LEU A 344 36.87 -13.79 -0.67
CA LEU A 344 36.20 -12.52 -0.33
C LEU A 344 36.55 -12.00 1.08
N HIS A 345 37.58 -12.58 1.72
CA HIS A 345 38.18 -12.10 2.95
C HIS A 345 39.68 -11.89 2.72
N THR A 346 40.00 -10.91 1.89
CA THR A 346 41.31 -10.25 1.79
C THR A 346 41.07 -8.86 1.22
N SER A 347 40.44 -8.00 2.02
CA SER A 347 40.55 -6.54 1.93
C SER A 347 39.89 -5.95 3.17
N ASP A 348 40.76 -5.45 4.04
CA ASP A 348 40.60 -5.11 5.45
C ASP A 348 39.70 -3.93 5.79
N SER A 349 39.22 -3.94 7.04
CA SER A 349 39.00 -2.74 7.85
C SER A 349 40.30 -2.35 8.57
N SER A 350 40.74 -1.09 8.44
CA SER A 350 41.25 -0.25 9.56
C SER A 350 41.91 1.07 9.10
N VAL A 351 41.40 2.17 9.65
CA VAL A 351 42.09 3.33 10.28
C VAL A 351 43.03 4.24 9.45
N SER A 352 42.57 5.50 9.35
CA SER A 352 43.23 6.82 9.16
C SER A 352 44.76 6.97 9.05
N GLN A 353 45.22 7.71 8.01
CA GLN A 353 46.23 8.79 8.08
C GLN A 353 46.29 9.66 6.79
N LEU A 354 46.77 10.90 6.93
CA LEU A 354 46.77 12.05 5.99
C LEU A 354 47.60 11.91 4.68
N SER A 355 47.02 12.46 3.59
CA SER A 355 47.56 13.28 2.45
C SER A 355 48.74 12.82 1.56
N PRO A 356 48.95 13.40 0.34
CA PRO A 356 48.01 13.91 -0.67
C PRO A 356 48.31 13.35 -2.09
N VAL A 357 47.30 12.92 -2.87
CA VAL A 357 47.48 12.67 -4.32
C VAL A 357 46.25 13.17 -5.08
N GLN A 358 46.53 13.87 -6.19
CA GLN A 358 45.61 14.62 -7.05
C GLN A 358 44.35 13.85 -7.52
N PRO A 359 43.22 14.54 -7.78
CA PRO A 359 41.97 13.89 -8.16
C PRO A 359 41.94 13.54 -9.64
N MET A 360 41.69 12.27 -9.94
CA MET A 360 41.33 11.81 -11.29
C MET A 360 39.85 12.11 -11.54
N VAL A 361 39.61 12.99 -12.50
CA VAL A 361 38.29 13.41 -12.97
C VAL A 361 37.59 12.25 -13.67
N TYR A 362 36.50 11.74 -13.09
CA TYR A 362 35.51 10.94 -13.83
C TYR A 362 34.39 11.85 -14.32
N THR A 363 34.56 12.41 -15.51
CA THR A 363 33.48 12.95 -16.33
C THR A 363 32.53 11.82 -16.71
N ARG A 364 31.26 11.90 -16.28
CA ARG A 364 30.18 11.06 -16.83
C ARG A 364 30.05 11.34 -18.33
N SER A 365 30.32 10.34 -19.15
CA SER A 365 29.95 10.35 -20.57
C SER A 365 28.46 10.02 -20.72
N PRO A 366 27.77 10.61 -21.71
CA PRO A 366 26.33 10.46 -21.89
C PRO A 366 25.98 9.06 -22.41
N SER A 367 24.97 8.43 -21.80
CA SER A 367 24.44 7.13 -22.24
C SER A 367 23.81 7.24 -23.64
N PRO A 368 23.88 6.17 -24.45
CA PRO A 368 23.46 6.18 -25.84
C PRO A 368 21.93 6.16 -25.97
N LEU A 369 21.47 6.89 -26.98
CA LEU A 369 20.09 7.05 -27.43
C LEU A 369 19.32 5.72 -27.47
N VAL A 370 18.31 5.60 -26.60
CA VAL A 370 17.15 4.73 -26.83
C VAL A 370 16.10 5.62 -27.50
N ASN A 371 15.76 5.31 -28.75
CA ASN A 371 14.72 5.99 -29.51
C ASN A 371 13.36 5.86 -28.78
N LEU A 372 12.96 6.93 -28.10
CA LEU A 372 11.58 7.18 -27.69
C LEU A 372 10.84 7.85 -28.86
N GLU A 373 10.54 7.08 -29.91
CA GLU A 373 9.70 7.53 -31.03
C GLU A 373 8.19 7.62 -30.69
N TYR A 374 7.81 7.49 -29.42
CA TYR A 374 6.40 7.59 -28.97
C TYR A 374 5.98 8.94 -28.36
N TYR A 375 6.87 9.95 -28.35
CA TYR A 375 6.56 11.31 -27.85
C TYR A 375 6.68 12.41 -28.92
N ASN A 376 6.47 12.06 -30.20
CA ASN A 376 6.67 13.01 -31.30
C ASN A 376 5.44 13.89 -31.64
N ASN A 377 4.54 14.11 -30.68
CA ASN A 377 3.52 15.16 -30.76
C ASN A 377 3.57 16.01 -29.48
N GLY A 378 4.43 17.04 -29.48
CA GLY A 378 4.32 18.23 -28.64
C GLY A 378 4.48 18.03 -27.13
N LEU A 379 5.72 17.90 -26.64
CA LEU A 379 6.03 18.14 -25.23
C LEU A 379 7.23 19.09 -25.10
N ASP A 380 7.05 20.32 -25.54
CA ASP A 380 7.57 21.48 -24.83
C ASP A 380 6.34 22.22 -24.29
N PRO A 381 5.98 22.05 -23.00
CA PRO A 381 4.86 22.80 -22.41
C PRO A 381 5.12 24.32 -22.40
N LEU A 382 6.31 24.76 -22.86
CA LEU A 382 6.88 26.08 -22.66
C LEU A 382 7.63 26.60 -23.89
N ALA A 383 7.39 26.02 -25.08
CA ALA A 383 7.76 26.69 -26.33
C ALA A 383 6.77 27.85 -26.55
N ASP A 384 7.30 29.07 -26.69
CA ASP A 384 6.51 30.27 -27.03
C ASP A 384 5.72 30.04 -28.33
N GLY A 385 4.50 29.51 -28.24
CA GLY A 385 3.69 29.29 -29.42
C GLY A 385 2.49 28.34 -29.28
N LYS A 386 1.45 28.75 -28.53
CA LYS A 386 0.05 28.91 -29.02
C LYS A 386 -0.99 28.80 -27.89
N ASN A 387 -1.72 29.91 -27.70
CA ASN A 387 -3.09 30.07 -27.18
C ASN A 387 -3.74 28.90 -26.42
N CYS A 388 -3.52 28.83 -25.10
CA CYS A 388 -4.53 28.33 -24.15
C CYS A 388 -4.34 28.98 -22.74
N SER A 389 -5.41 29.61 -22.22
CA SER A 389 -5.53 30.32 -20.92
C SER A 389 -4.38 31.25 -20.49
N GLY A 390 -4.35 32.49 -20.99
CA GLY A 390 -3.24 33.45 -20.78
C GLY A 390 -2.98 33.97 -19.36
N LEU A 391 -3.86 33.76 -18.38
CA LEU A 391 -3.72 34.34 -17.03
C LEU A 391 -2.88 33.48 -16.06
N SER A 392 -3.01 32.15 -16.09
CA SER A 392 -2.22 31.26 -15.21
C SER A 392 -0.77 31.17 -15.66
N HIS A 393 -0.54 31.23 -16.97
CA HIS A 393 0.79 31.11 -17.57
C HIS A 393 1.69 32.32 -17.25
N GLU A 394 1.14 33.54 -17.25
CA GLU A 394 1.87 34.76 -16.91
C GLU A 394 2.25 34.82 -15.42
N TYR A 395 1.37 34.33 -14.54
CA TYR A 395 1.66 34.21 -13.10
C TYR A 395 2.83 33.25 -12.83
N LEU A 396 2.78 32.06 -13.43
CA LEU A 396 3.77 31.00 -13.21
C LEU A 396 5.17 31.36 -13.73
N ASN A 397 5.26 32.19 -14.77
CA ASN A 397 6.54 32.65 -15.31
C ASN A 397 7.42 33.36 -14.26
N LYS A 398 6.83 33.98 -13.24
CA LYS A 398 7.56 34.66 -12.15
C LYS A 398 8.27 33.69 -11.18
N PHE A 399 7.89 32.41 -11.20
CA PHE A 399 8.41 31.38 -10.31
C PHE A 399 9.28 30.36 -11.06
N ARG A 400 9.63 30.64 -12.32
CA ARG A 400 10.39 29.73 -13.17
C ARG A 400 11.89 29.93 -12.95
N PHE A 401 12.58 28.81 -12.72
CA PHE A 401 14.04 28.74 -12.71
C PHE A 401 14.54 28.14 -14.02
N ASN A 402 15.77 28.47 -14.40
CA ASN A 402 16.44 27.84 -15.51
C ASN A 402 17.22 26.59 -15.06
N VAL A 403 17.40 25.62 -15.96
CA VAL A 403 18.15 24.38 -15.64
C VAL A 403 19.57 24.70 -15.17
N ASP A 404 20.25 25.64 -15.82
CA ASP A 404 21.61 26.05 -15.44
C ASP A 404 21.68 26.62 -14.02
N GLU A 405 20.62 27.28 -13.54
CA GLU A 405 20.55 27.78 -12.17
C GLU A 405 20.40 26.63 -11.17
N ILE A 406 19.59 25.63 -11.50
CA ILE A 406 19.43 24.42 -10.69
C ILE A 406 20.74 23.62 -10.63
N GLU A 407 21.40 23.43 -11.77
CA GLU A 407 22.66 22.70 -11.83
C GLU A 407 23.77 23.45 -11.09
N SER A 408 23.90 24.75 -11.30
CA SER A 408 24.88 25.57 -10.59
C SER A 408 24.64 25.52 -9.07
N ALA A 409 23.38 25.65 -8.64
CA ALA A 409 23.01 25.65 -7.23
C ALA A 409 23.30 24.31 -6.53
N THR A 410 23.15 23.20 -7.25
CA THR A 410 23.34 21.83 -6.72
C THR A 410 24.72 21.25 -6.99
N GLN A 411 25.62 22.02 -7.62
CA GLN A 411 26.91 21.54 -8.12
C GLN A 411 26.73 20.34 -9.07
N TYR A 412 25.92 20.53 -10.10
CA TYR A 412 25.55 19.54 -11.11
C TYR A 412 24.91 18.28 -10.51
N LEU A 413 23.97 18.47 -9.58
CA LEU A 413 23.26 17.38 -8.90
C LEU A 413 24.22 16.38 -8.26
N SER A 414 25.27 16.89 -7.61
CA SER A 414 26.29 16.09 -6.94
C SER A 414 25.67 15.21 -5.85
N GLU A 415 26.10 13.94 -5.78
CA GLU A 415 25.71 13.01 -4.72
C GLU A 415 26.11 13.53 -3.32
N ALA A 416 27.14 14.39 -3.23
CA ALA A 416 27.52 15.04 -1.96
C ALA A 416 26.44 15.99 -1.41
N ASN A 417 25.54 16.47 -2.28
CA ASN A 417 24.43 17.34 -1.92
C ASN A 417 23.10 16.58 -1.77
N LEU A 418 23.08 15.26 -1.93
CA LEU A 418 21.86 14.46 -1.82
C LEU A 418 21.38 14.40 -0.37
N LEU A 419 20.18 14.91 -0.11
CA LEU A 419 19.51 14.88 1.19
C LEU A 419 18.64 13.63 1.37
N GLY A 420 18.06 13.13 0.27
CA GLY A 420 17.20 11.95 0.31
C GLY A 420 16.77 11.52 -1.08
N LYS A 421 16.49 10.22 -1.24
CA LYS A 421 16.10 9.63 -2.51
C LYS A 421 14.99 8.61 -2.31
N SER A 422 14.00 8.65 -3.20
CA SER A 422 12.90 7.71 -3.30
C SER A 422 12.93 7.00 -4.67
N LYS A 423 11.93 6.14 -4.94
CA LYS A 423 11.80 5.48 -6.24
C LYS A 423 11.49 6.43 -7.39
N PHE A 424 10.89 7.59 -7.11
CA PHE A 424 10.39 8.53 -8.12
C PHE A 424 10.93 9.95 -7.95
N SER A 425 11.72 10.21 -6.91
CA SER A 425 12.25 11.54 -6.64
C SER A 425 13.60 11.52 -5.91
N ALA A 426 14.38 12.58 -6.07
CA ALA A 426 15.60 12.84 -5.32
C ALA A 426 15.59 14.29 -4.82
N VAL A 427 16.09 14.53 -3.61
CA VAL A 427 16.14 15.87 -3.01
C VAL A 427 17.59 16.24 -2.74
N TYR A 428 18.01 17.39 -3.27
CA TYR A 428 19.36 17.91 -3.14
C TYR A 428 19.36 19.21 -2.34
N LYS A 429 20.40 19.42 -1.55
CA LYS A 429 20.71 20.74 -1.00
C LYS A 429 21.34 21.59 -2.10
N GLY A 430 20.95 22.85 -2.20
CA GLY A 430 21.58 23.79 -3.11
C GLY A 430 21.72 25.17 -2.49
N VAL A 431 22.50 26.02 -3.15
CA VAL A 431 22.64 27.44 -2.83
C VAL A 431 22.37 28.23 -4.09
N LEU A 432 21.31 29.04 -4.09
CA LEU A 432 20.97 29.89 -5.22
C LEU A 432 22.00 31.02 -5.39
N ARG A 433 21.95 31.73 -6.53
CA ARG A 433 22.88 32.84 -6.85
C ARG A 433 22.85 34.00 -5.84
N ASP A 434 21.71 34.19 -5.18
CA ASP A 434 21.52 35.18 -4.11
C ASP A 434 22.10 34.72 -2.77
N GLY A 435 22.71 33.53 -2.69
CA GLY A 435 23.24 32.92 -1.47
C GLY A 435 22.20 32.19 -0.63
N SER A 436 20.93 32.16 -1.05
CA SER A 436 19.87 31.49 -0.31
C SER A 436 20.04 29.97 -0.35
N PRO A 437 20.03 29.27 0.81
CA PRO A 437 20.02 27.81 0.83
C PRO A 437 18.63 27.29 0.44
N VAL A 438 18.60 26.28 -0.43
CA VAL A 438 17.37 25.67 -0.95
C VAL A 438 17.43 24.15 -0.93
N ALA A 439 16.25 23.52 -0.85
CA ALA A 439 16.07 22.11 -1.11
C ALA A 439 15.43 21.94 -2.49
N ILE A 440 16.11 21.25 -3.40
CA ILE A 440 15.68 21.05 -4.78
C ILE A 440 15.27 19.60 -4.97
N ARG A 441 13.99 19.37 -5.23
CA ARG A 441 13.44 18.05 -5.50
C ARG A 441 13.36 17.80 -7.00
N SER A 442 14.07 16.79 -7.49
CA SER A 442 13.96 16.23 -8.84
C SER A 442 12.89 15.16 -8.85
N ILE A 443 11.97 15.22 -9.82
CA ILE A 443 10.93 14.22 -10.09
C ILE A 443 10.98 13.91 -11.58
N ASN A 444 10.99 12.63 -11.93
CA ASN A 444 10.94 12.27 -13.34
C ASN A 444 9.59 12.67 -13.96
N VAL A 445 9.60 13.24 -15.15
CA VAL A 445 8.37 13.70 -15.83
C VAL A 445 7.38 12.55 -16.05
N THR A 446 7.84 11.31 -16.21
CA THR A 446 6.94 10.15 -16.32
C THR A 446 6.16 9.85 -15.04
N CYS A 447 6.59 10.41 -13.90
CA CYS A 447 5.90 10.30 -12.62
C CYS A 447 4.89 11.44 -12.38
N CYS A 448 4.82 12.42 -13.28
CA CYS A 448 3.89 13.54 -13.20
C CYS A 448 2.57 13.22 -13.92
N ILE A 449 1.53 13.97 -13.58
CA ILE A 449 0.24 13.90 -14.29
C ILE A 449 0.48 14.24 -15.77
N PRO A 450 0.02 13.40 -16.72
CA PRO A 450 0.27 13.62 -18.15
C PRO A 450 -0.56 14.77 -18.72
N GLU A 451 -1.72 15.08 -18.12
CA GLU A 451 -2.58 16.20 -18.51
C GLU A 451 -1.94 17.55 -18.11
N GLU A 452 -1.39 18.26 -19.10
CA GLU A 452 -0.71 19.55 -18.92
C GLU A 452 -1.54 20.59 -18.15
N VAL A 453 -2.83 20.72 -18.49
CA VAL A 453 -3.73 21.69 -17.85
C VAL A 453 -3.89 21.40 -16.35
N GLU A 454 -3.93 20.12 -15.95
CA GLU A 454 -4.03 19.74 -14.54
C GLU A 454 -2.70 19.93 -13.82
N PHE A 455 -1.60 19.57 -14.48
CA PHE A 455 -0.26 19.79 -13.95
C PHE A 455 0.02 21.28 -13.68
N LEU A 456 -0.30 22.17 -14.62
CA LEU A 456 -0.12 23.63 -14.45
C LEU A 456 -1.02 24.20 -13.34
N LYS A 457 -2.26 23.70 -13.20
CA LYS A 457 -3.13 24.06 -12.06
C LYS A 457 -2.51 23.64 -10.74
N GLY A 458 -1.91 22.44 -10.67
CA GLY A 458 -1.16 21.97 -9.53
C GLY A 458 0.01 22.90 -9.19
N LEU A 459 0.83 23.28 -10.18
CA LEU A 459 1.97 24.19 -9.95
C LEU A 459 1.51 25.56 -9.45
N SER A 460 0.43 26.09 -10.02
CA SER A 460 -0.16 27.35 -9.57
C SER A 460 -0.67 27.27 -8.14
N LEU A 461 -1.17 26.10 -7.72
CA LEU A 461 -1.59 25.88 -6.35
C LEU A 461 -0.39 25.83 -5.39
N LEU A 462 0.63 25.03 -5.68
CA LEU A 462 1.79 24.90 -4.78
C LEU A 462 2.56 26.22 -4.62
N THR A 463 2.70 27.00 -5.70
CA THR A 463 3.40 28.28 -5.66
C THR A 463 2.64 29.36 -4.87
N SER A 464 1.32 29.23 -4.73
CA SER A 464 0.48 30.16 -3.97
C SER A 464 0.42 29.86 -2.47
N LEU A 465 0.80 28.66 -2.02
CA LEU A 465 0.78 28.29 -0.60
C LEU A 465 1.77 29.12 0.22
N ARG A 466 1.25 29.78 1.27
CA ARG A 466 2.01 30.64 2.18
C ARG A 466 1.46 30.52 3.60
N HIS A 467 2.24 29.93 4.50
CA HIS A 467 1.88 29.79 5.92
C HIS A 467 3.13 29.53 6.77
N GLU A 468 3.13 29.94 8.05
CA GLU A 468 4.28 29.81 8.96
C GLU A 468 4.72 28.34 9.19
N ASN A 469 3.77 27.41 9.10
CA ASN A 469 4.00 25.96 9.30
C ASN A 469 3.97 25.13 8.02
N ILE A 470 4.11 25.73 6.83
CA ILE A 470 4.20 25.02 5.55
C ILE A 470 5.53 25.40 4.88
N VAL A 471 6.25 24.41 4.35
CA VAL A 471 7.50 24.66 3.61
C VAL A 471 7.19 25.46 2.34
N LYS A 472 7.80 26.63 2.22
CA LYS A 472 7.55 27.54 1.10
C LYS A 472 8.23 27.03 -0.17
N MET A 473 7.43 26.86 -1.23
CA MET A 473 7.92 26.66 -2.58
C MET A 473 8.33 28.00 -3.18
N ARG A 474 9.60 28.12 -3.59
CA ARG A 474 10.15 29.29 -4.28
C ARG A 474 9.86 29.28 -5.76
N GLY A 475 9.82 28.09 -6.37
CA GLY A 475 9.57 27.96 -7.79
C GLY A 475 9.88 26.58 -8.33
N PHE A 476 9.95 26.47 -9.65
CA PHE A 476 10.11 25.20 -10.35
C PHE A 476 10.89 25.36 -11.65
N CYS A 477 11.40 24.24 -12.17
CA CYS A 477 12.01 24.14 -13.48
C CYS A 477 11.68 22.76 -14.05
N CYS A 478 10.90 22.66 -15.13
CA CYS A 478 10.73 21.39 -15.83
C CYS A 478 11.49 21.42 -17.17
N SER A 479 12.23 20.36 -17.49
CA SER A 479 13.03 20.25 -18.71
C SER A 479 12.65 19.00 -19.49
N SER A 480 12.08 19.19 -20.67
CA SER A 480 11.74 18.12 -21.61
C SER A 480 12.99 17.37 -22.09
N SER A 481 14.09 18.09 -22.35
CA SER A 481 15.37 17.50 -22.78
C SER A 481 15.99 16.52 -21.78
N ARG A 482 15.71 16.69 -20.48
CA ARG A 482 16.22 15.81 -19.42
C ARG A 482 15.19 14.83 -18.88
N GLY A 483 13.91 15.03 -19.19
CA GLY A 483 12.81 14.22 -18.64
C GLY A 483 12.63 14.40 -17.13
N GLU A 484 13.00 15.56 -16.58
CA GLU A 484 12.93 15.83 -15.13
C GLU A 484 12.20 17.16 -14.87
N CYS A 485 11.45 17.20 -13.77
CA CYS A 485 10.92 18.41 -13.18
C CYS A 485 11.47 18.65 -11.76
N TYR A 486 12.00 19.85 -11.56
CA TYR A 486 12.63 20.31 -10.34
C TYR A 486 11.68 21.25 -9.58
N LEU A 487 11.46 20.98 -8.30
CA LEU A 487 10.71 21.84 -7.38
C LEU A 487 11.67 22.43 -6.35
N VAL A 488 11.70 23.75 -6.23
CA VAL A 488 12.65 24.50 -5.38
C VAL A 488 11.94 24.98 -4.12
N TYR A 489 12.41 24.53 -2.96
CA TYR A 489 11.87 24.88 -1.65
C TYR A 489 12.90 25.60 -0.79
N ASP A 490 12.43 26.36 0.20
CA ASP A 490 13.29 26.85 1.28
C ASP A 490 13.97 25.67 2.00
N PHE A 491 15.29 25.77 2.24
CA PHE A 491 16.00 24.76 3.01
C PHE A 491 15.76 24.95 4.51
N VAL A 492 15.33 23.89 5.17
CA VAL A 492 15.12 23.87 6.63
C VAL A 492 16.24 23.04 7.27
N THR A 493 16.94 23.62 8.24
CA THR A 493 18.21 23.12 8.76
C THR A 493 18.10 21.99 9.78
N GLY A 494 17.02 21.92 10.59
CA GLY A 494 16.87 20.92 11.64
C GLY A 494 16.44 19.54 11.16
N GLY A 495 16.24 19.33 9.86
CA GLY A 495 15.84 18.02 9.34
C GLY A 495 14.42 17.62 9.72
N THR A 496 14.10 16.34 9.57
CA THR A 496 12.76 15.78 9.81
C THR A 496 12.50 15.51 11.30
N LEU A 497 11.24 15.59 11.73
CA LEU A 497 10.84 15.29 13.11
C LEU A 497 11.21 13.86 13.52
N SER A 498 11.26 12.91 12.58
CA SER A 498 11.67 11.52 12.81
C SER A 498 13.02 11.38 13.51
N ILE A 499 14.00 12.23 13.21
CA ILE A 499 15.37 12.12 13.77
C ILE A 499 15.44 12.46 15.26
N TYR A 500 14.39 13.08 15.79
CA TYR A 500 14.26 13.47 17.20
C TYR A 500 13.42 12.48 18.01
N LEU A 501 12.97 11.39 17.37
CA LEU A 501 12.25 10.29 17.98
C LEU A 501 13.17 9.05 18.03
N ASP A 502 12.86 8.10 18.90
CA ASP A 502 13.69 6.91 19.18
C ASP A 502 15.09 7.22 19.73
N MET A 503 15.22 8.33 20.46
CA MET A 503 16.47 8.73 21.10
C MET A 503 16.90 7.72 22.18
N GLU A 504 18.20 7.42 22.22
CA GLU A 504 18.80 6.63 23.29
C GLU A 504 18.79 7.38 24.62
N ASP A 505 18.68 6.61 25.71
CA ASP A 505 18.59 7.16 27.07
C ASP A 505 19.78 8.07 27.39
N GLY A 506 19.50 9.36 27.61
CA GLY A 506 20.52 10.36 27.97
C GLY A 506 21.14 11.12 26.80
N SER A 507 20.59 10.99 25.58
CA SER A 507 20.99 11.83 24.44
C SER A 507 20.74 13.32 24.71
N GLU A 508 21.66 14.19 24.25
CA GLU A 508 21.54 15.65 24.40
C GLU A 508 20.48 16.28 23.49
N ASN A 509 20.06 15.56 22.44
CA ASN A 509 19.12 16.07 21.42
C ASN A 509 17.65 15.73 21.72
N VAL A 510 17.33 15.26 22.93
CA VAL A 510 15.95 14.93 23.33
C VAL A 510 15.10 16.20 23.32
N LEU A 511 13.96 16.17 22.61
CA LEU A 511 13.02 17.28 22.60
C LEU A 511 12.41 17.49 23.98
N GLU A 512 12.60 18.69 24.54
CA GLU A 512 11.92 19.11 25.76
C GLU A 512 10.40 19.13 25.59
N TRP A 513 9.68 18.99 26.71
CA TRP A 513 8.21 18.95 26.71
C TRP A 513 7.58 20.18 26.05
N SER A 514 8.07 21.38 26.35
CA SER A 514 7.57 22.64 25.77
C SER A 514 7.71 22.67 24.23
N LYS A 515 8.82 22.15 23.71
CA LYS A 515 9.06 22.03 22.27
C LYS A 515 8.11 21.02 21.62
N ARG A 516 7.86 19.88 22.26
CA ARG A 516 6.88 18.89 21.78
C ARG A 516 5.48 19.49 21.65
N VAL A 517 5.03 20.24 22.67
CA VAL A 517 3.73 20.95 22.64
C VAL A 517 3.69 21.98 21.52
N SER A 518 4.76 22.77 21.35
CA SER A 518 4.86 23.77 20.27
C SER A 518 4.82 23.14 18.87
N ILE A 519 5.54 22.03 18.69
CA ILE A 519 5.54 21.25 17.44
C ILE A 519 4.13 20.74 17.12
N ILE A 520 3.43 20.13 18.09
CA ILE A 520 2.06 19.65 17.89
C ILE A 520 1.12 20.79 17.48
N LYS A 521 1.21 21.94 18.17
CA LYS A 521 0.41 23.13 17.86
C LYS A 521 0.70 23.68 16.45
N GLY A 522 1.97 23.75 16.05
CA GLY A 522 2.34 24.26 14.73
C GLY A 522 1.91 23.32 13.59
N ILE A 523 2.04 22.00 13.77
CA ILE A 523 1.51 21.04 12.79
C ILE A 523 -0.01 21.20 12.66
N ALA A 524 -0.72 21.36 13.78
CA ALA A 524 -2.17 21.54 13.76
C ALA A 524 -2.59 22.79 12.98
N LYS A 525 -1.91 23.92 13.20
CA LYS A 525 -2.11 25.16 12.44
C LYS A 525 -1.84 24.98 10.94
N GLY A 526 -0.74 24.32 10.58
CA GLY A 526 -0.41 24.03 9.19
C GLY A 526 -1.50 23.22 8.48
N LEU A 527 -2.00 22.15 9.12
CA LEU A 527 -3.09 21.35 8.57
C LEU A 527 -4.42 22.13 8.49
N ALA A 528 -4.76 22.94 9.50
CA ALA A 528 -5.96 23.79 9.45
C ALA A 528 -5.91 24.78 8.28
N TYR A 529 -4.73 25.36 7.99
CA TYR A 529 -4.54 26.19 6.80
C TYR A 529 -4.73 25.40 5.50
N LEU A 530 -4.23 24.16 5.40
CA LEU A 530 -4.46 23.34 4.21
C LEU A 530 -5.94 23.01 4.02
N HIS A 531 -6.63 22.69 5.11
CA HIS A 531 -8.05 22.33 5.11
C HIS A 531 -9.00 23.53 4.88
N SER A 532 -8.53 24.76 5.10
CA SER A 532 -9.34 25.98 4.87
C SER A 532 -9.76 26.08 3.40
N ASN A 533 -10.94 26.64 3.16
CA ASN A 533 -11.40 26.98 1.81
C ASN A 533 -11.38 28.51 1.65
N GLU A 534 -10.52 29.00 0.76
CA GLU A 534 -10.35 30.43 0.48
C GLU A 534 -10.57 30.69 -1.01
N ALA A 535 -10.96 31.91 -1.38
CA ALA A 535 -11.28 32.26 -2.77
C ALA A 535 -10.15 31.94 -3.77
N SER A 536 -8.89 31.96 -3.32
CA SER A 536 -7.69 31.67 -4.11
C SER A 536 -7.04 30.30 -3.84
N LYS A 537 -7.56 29.54 -2.88
CA LYS A 537 -6.99 28.25 -2.44
C LYS A 537 -8.12 27.28 -2.08
N PRO A 538 -8.40 26.27 -2.94
CA PRO A 538 -9.34 25.22 -2.57
C PRO A 538 -8.82 24.43 -1.37
N THR A 539 -9.71 23.71 -0.68
CA THR A 539 -9.32 22.78 0.38
C THR A 539 -8.30 21.76 -0.14
N ILE A 540 -7.19 21.63 0.58
CA ILE A 540 -6.10 20.70 0.27
C ILE A 540 -6.05 19.65 1.36
N VAL A 541 -6.26 18.40 0.99
CA VAL A 541 -5.90 17.25 1.82
C VAL A 541 -4.44 16.92 1.54
N HIS A 542 -3.62 16.80 2.59
CA HIS A 542 -2.21 16.49 2.48
C HIS A 542 -1.97 15.04 2.02
N GLN A 543 -2.83 14.11 2.45
CA GLN A 543 -2.88 12.68 2.08
C GLN A 543 -1.74 11.83 2.63
N ASN A 544 -0.55 12.40 2.82
CA ASN A 544 0.65 11.66 3.22
C ASN A 544 1.38 12.27 4.43
N ILE A 545 0.66 12.86 5.38
CA ILE A 545 1.28 13.53 6.53
C ILE A 545 1.87 12.49 7.50
N SER A 546 3.10 12.72 7.95
CA SER A 546 3.83 11.84 8.88
C SER A 546 4.99 12.61 9.54
N VAL A 547 5.66 12.00 10.52
CA VAL A 547 6.89 12.59 11.12
C VAL A 547 8.05 12.77 10.12
N GLU A 548 8.05 12.03 9.00
CA GLU A 548 8.99 12.24 7.89
C GLU A 548 8.63 13.46 7.02
N LYS A 549 7.39 13.95 7.14
CA LYS A 549 6.86 15.10 6.38
C LYS A 549 6.80 16.39 7.20
N VAL A 550 7.36 16.39 8.41
CA VAL A 550 7.47 17.57 9.25
C VAL A 550 8.95 17.88 9.42
N LEU A 551 9.39 19.04 8.95
CA LEU A 551 10.72 19.57 9.18
C LEU A 551 10.73 20.48 10.41
N LEU A 552 11.84 20.56 11.12
CA LEU A 552 12.04 21.51 12.22
C LEU A 552 13.09 22.55 11.84
N ASP A 553 12.79 23.84 12.04
CA ASP A 553 13.79 24.89 11.89
C ASP A 553 14.73 24.97 13.12
N ASN A 554 15.67 25.92 13.11
CA ASN A 554 16.62 26.12 14.22
C ASN A 554 15.95 26.49 15.55
N GLN A 555 14.71 26.96 15.51
CA GLN A 555 13.91 27.31 16.69
C GLN A 555 12.96 26.17 17.10
N PHE A 556 13.01 25.03 16.38
CA PHE A 556 12.12 23.89 16.49
C PHE A 556 10.65 24.20 16.11
N ASN A 557 10.43 25.21 15.26
CA ASN A 557 9.11 25.40 14.67
C ASN A 557 8.89 24.33 13.57
N PRO A 558 7.70 23.72 13.52
CA PRO A 558 7.40 22.70 12.53
C PRO A 558 7.00 23.32 11.19
N LEU A 559 7.54 22.78 10.09
CA LEU A 559 7.12 23.08 8.72
C LEU A 559 6.73 21.79 8.00
N ILE A 560 5.50 21.75 7.48
CA ILE A 560 4.99 20.61 6.72
C ILE A 560 5.50 20.68 5.28
N MET A 561 6.21 19.65 4.83
CA MET A 561 6.65 19.50 3.43
C MET A 561 5.54 18.86 2.58
N ASP A 562 5.72 18.85 1.26
CA ASP A 562 4.87 18.09 0.32
C ASP A 562 3.38 18.47 0.30
N ALA A 563 3.01 19.58 0.91
CA ALA A 563 1.67 20.15 0.84
C ALA A 563 1.27 20.41 -0.63
N GLY A 564 0.21 19.72 -1.08
CA GLY A 564 -0.28 19.82 -2.45
C GLY A 564 0.50 19.01 -3.48
N LEU A 565 1.64 18.40 -3.15
CA LEU A 565 2.45 17.63 -4.09
C LEU A 565 1.69 16.52 -4.83
N PRO A 566 0.72 15.79 -4.22
CA PRO A 566 -0.10 14.83 -4.96
C PRO A 566 -0.84 15.41 -6.17
N LYS A 567 -1.02 16.74 -6.25
CA LYS A 567 -1.61 17.42 -7.41
C LYS A 567 -0.69 17.52 -8.63
N LEU A 568 0.57 17.13 -8.51
CA LEU A 568 1.55 17.11 -9.60
C LEU A 568 1.91 15.70 -10.05
N LEU A 569 1.58 14.69 -9.25
CA LEU A 569 2.04 13.32 -9.44
C LEU A 569 0.95 12.47 -10.06
N ALA A 570 1.35 11.55 -10.92
CA ALA A 570 0.46 10.49 -11.37
C ALA A 570 -0.03 9.70 -10.16
N ASP A 571 -1.28 9.26 -10.22
CA ASP A 571 -1.95 8.64 -9.09
C ASP A 571 -1.16 7.44 -8.54
N ASP A 572 -0.71 6.53 -9.41
CA ASP A 572 0.09 5.35 -9.03
C ASP A 572 1.36 5.71 -8.22
N ILE A 573 1.98 6.86 -8.51
CA ILE A 573 3.11 7.39 -7.75
C ILE A 573 2.66 7.87 -6.36
N VAL A 574 1.53 8.57 -6.26
CA VAL A 574 0.92 8.97 -4.97
C VAL A 574 0.66 7.73 -4.12
N PHE A 575 0.04 6.70 -4.68
CA PHE A 575 -0.23 5.44 -3.97
C PHE A 575 1.05 4.70 -3.59
N SER A 576 2.07 4.70 -4.44
CA SER A 576 3.37 4.12 -4.09
C SER A 576 4.02 4.84 -2.90
N ALA A 577 3.88 6.16 -2.79
CA ALA A 577 4.41 6.94 -1.68
C ALA A 577 3.68 6.63 -0.36
N LEU A 578 2.38 6.31 -0.43
CA LEU A 578 1.55 6.01 0.74
C LEU A 578 1.86 4.66 1.39
N LYS A 579 2.52 3.72 0.69
CA LYS A 579 2.94 2.43 1.25
C LYS A 579 3.75 2.56 2.54
N VAL A 580 4.68 3.52 2.57
CA VAL A 580 5.53 3.76 3.75
C VAL A 580 4.72 4.35 4.90
N SER A 581 3.83 5.31 4.60
CA SER A 581 3.02 5.95 5.65
C SER A 581 1.95 5.02 6.22
N ALA A 582 1.33 4.19 5.39
CA ALA A 582 0.46 3.13 5.87
C ALA A 582 1.22 2.13 6.75
N ALA A 583 2.49 1.84 6.41
CA ALA A 583 3.33 0.98 7.21
C ALA A 583 3.65 1.49 8.62
N MET A 584 3.72 2.80 8.74
CA MET A 584 3.90 3.47 10.03
C MET A 584 2.57 3.73 10.75
N GLY A 585 1.43 3.32 10.18
CA GLY A 585 0.12 3.42 10.80
C GLY A 585 -0.57 4.78 10.63
N TYR A 586 -0.12 5.64 9.71
CA TYR A 586 -0.73 6.96 9.47
C TYR A 586 -2.01 6.89 8.63
N LEU A 587 -2.26 5.76 7.97
CA LEU A 587 -3.40 5.66 7.09
C LEU A 587 -4.69 5.44 7.88
N ALA A 588 -5.65 6.31 7.63
CA ALA A 588 -6.95 6.26 8.26
C ALA A 588 -7.76 5.01 7.84
N PRO A 589 -8.47 4.34 8.76
CA PRO A 589 -9.24 3.12 8.47
C PRO A 589 -10.29 3.27 7.36
N GLU A 590 -10.95 4.42 7.28
CA GLU A 590 -11.95 4.69 6.25
C GLU A 590 -11.34 4.79 4.86
N TYR A 591 -10.04 5.05 4.73
CA TYR A 591 -9.41 5.02 3.42
C TYR A 591 -9.48 3.62 2.82
N VAL A 592 -9.35 2.59 3.65
CA VAL A 592 -9.34 1.22 3.13
C VAL A 592 -10.72 0.84 2.60
N THR A 593 -11.80 1.40 3.15
CA THR A 593 -13.17 1.17 2.66
C THR A 593 -13.57 2.15 1.56
N THR A 594 -13.17 3.42 1.66
CA THR A 594 -13.59 4.50 0.75
C THR A 594 -12.59 4.83 -0.35
N GLY A 595 -11.36 4.33 -0.32
CA GLY A 595 -10.30 4.66 -1.28
C GLY A 595 -10.10 6.17 -1.53
N ARG A 596 -10.58 7.03 -0.63
CA ARG A 596 -10.60 8.48 -0.79
C ARG A 596 -10.00 9.12 0.45
N PHE A 597 -9.08 10.05 0.23
CA PHE A 597 -8.59 10.91 1.29
C PHE A 597 -9.57 12.04 1.54
N THR A 598 -9.83 12.28 2.81
CA THR A 598 -10.57 13.44 3.30
C THR A 598 -9.71 14.22 4.28
N GLU A 599 -10.14 15.40 4.66
CA GLU A 599 -9.53 16.19 5.73
C GLU A 599 -9.43 15.35 7.02
N LYS A 600 -10.43 14.49 7.27
CA LYS A 600 -10.47 13.58 8.43
C LYS A 600 -9.40 12.48 8.37
N SER A 601 -8.90 12.15 7.19
CA SER A 601 -7.81 11.20 7.03
C SER A 601 -6.47 11.84 7.44
N ASP A 602 -6.26 13.14 7.16
CA ASP A 602 -5.12 13.90 7.69
C ASP A 602 -5.22 14.07 9.21
N VAL A 603 -6.43 14.28 9.75
CA VAL A 603 -6.68 14.36 11.21
C VAL A 603 -6.27 13.05 11.89
N TYR A 604 -6.59 11.90 11.31
CA TYR A 604 -6.15 10.61 11.84
C TYR A 604 -4.63 10.51 11.89
N ALA A 605 -3.95 10.82 10.79
CA ALA A 605 -2.50 10.81 10.72
C ALA A 605 -1.87 11.81 11.72
N PHE A 606 -2.47 12.99 11.91
CA PHE A 606 -2.08 13.94 12.95
C PHE A 606 -2.18 13.33 14.35
N GLY A 607 -3.27 12.63 14.67
CA GLY A 607 -3.41 11.93 15.95
C GLY A 607 -2.29 10.91 16.19
N VAL A 608 -1.87 10.19 15.16
CA VAL A 608 -0.71 9.27 15.23
C VAL A 608 0.60 10.02 15.51
N ILE A 609 0.82 11.18 14.85
CA ILE A 609 1.98 12.04 15.13
C ILE A 609 1.98 12.51 16.58
N VAL A 610 0.82 12.88 17.15
CA VAL A 610 0.73 13.27 18.57
C VAL A 610 1.20 12.10 19.46
N LEU A 611 0.73 10.88 19.22
CA LEU A 611 1.15 9.69 19.98
C LEU A 611 2.66 9.44 19.88
N GLN A 612 3.25 9.59 18.69
CA GLN A 612 4.69 9.42 18.47
C GLN A 612 5.51 10.49 19.19
N VAL A 613 5.07 11.76 19.11
CA VAL A 613 5.73 12.87 19.80
C VAL A 613 5.64 12.73 21.32
N LEU A 614 4.50 12.29 21.86
CA LEU A 614 4.36 12.06 23.31
C LEU A 614 5.22 10.91 23.81
N SER A 615 5.28 9.81 23.05
CA SER A 615 6.05 8.62 23.41
C SER A 615 7.54 8.71 23.09
N GLY A 616 7.93 9.65 22.23
CA GLY A 616 9.30 9.73 21.73
C GLY A 616 9.67 8.53 20.87
N LYS A 617 8.70 7.84 20.27
CA LYS A 617 8.90 6.64 19.44
C LYS A 617 8.34 6.85 18.04
N THR A 618 9.04 6.41 16.99
CA THR A 618 8.49 6.46 15.63
C THR A 618 7.42 5.41 15.40
N THR A 619 7.42 4.30 16.15
CA THR A 619 6.41 3.25 16.03
C THR A 619 5.51 3.21 17.26
N VAL A 620 4.21 3.39 17.05
CA VAL A 620 3.19 3.33 18.11
C VAL A 620 2.45 1.99 18.05
N GLY A 621 2.74 1.11 19.02
CA GLY A 621 2.08 -0.18 19.17
C GLY A 621 0.72 -0.11 19.88
N GLY A 622 0.01 -1.23 19.93
CA GLY A 622 -1.29 -1.33 20.61
C GLY A 622 -1.21 -1.05 22.12
N SER A 623 -0.10 -1.42 22.77
CA SER A 623 0.13 -1.14 24.20
C SER A 623 0.15 0.35 24.52
N ILE A 624 0.84 1.16 23.69
CA ILE A 624 0.87 2.63 23.83
C ILE A 624 -0.53 3.20 23.67
N ARG A 625 -1.29 2.75 22.65
CA ARG A 625 -2.67 3.21 22.44
C ARG A 625 -3.57 2.92 23.64
N MET A 626 -3.52 1.71 24.17
CA MET A 626 -4.28 1.34 25.38
C MET A 626 -3.87 2.14 26.62
N ALA A 627 -2.57 2.41 26.79
CA ALA A 627 -2.07 3.22 27.89
C ALA A 627 -2.57 4.68 27.80
N VAL A 628 -2.60 5.24 26.59
CA VAL A 628 -3.11 6.60 26.32
C VAL A 628 -4.61 6.68 26.60
N GLU A 629 -5.41 5.73 26.14
CA GLU A 629 -6.85 5.65 26.43
C GLU A 629 -7.15 5.53 27.93
N SER A 630 -6.25 4.88 28.67
CA SER A 630 -6.36 4.71 30.12
C SER A 630 -5.66 5.82 30.92
N PHE A 631 -5.11 6.84 30.26
CA PHE A 631 -4.31 7.92 30.88
C PHE A 631 -3.16 7.44 31.79
N ARG A 632 -2.57 6.27 31.48
CA ARG A 632 -1.41 5.73 32.20
C ARG A 632 -0.12 6.31 31.67
N PHE A 633 0.19 7.56 32.05
CA PHE A 633 1.30 8.33 31.47
C PHE A 633 2.67 7.64 31.59
N ASP A 634 2.94 6.94 32.69
CA ASP A 634 4.23 6.27 32.91
C ASP A 634 4.48 5.11 31.92
N ASP A 635 3.42 4.58 31.30
CA ASP A 635 3.51 3.45 30.35
C ASP A 635 3.81 3.90 28.92
N PHE A 636 3.64 5.20 28.60
CA PHE A 636 3.77 5.67 27.22
C PHE A 636 4.50 6.98 27.03
N VAL A 637 4.57 7.88 28.02
CA VAL A 637 5.30 9.15 27.86
C VAL A 637 6.79 8.86 27.80
N ASP A 638 7.49 9.57 26.91
CA ASP A 638 8.92 9.37 26.67
C ASP A 638 9.75 9.38 27.98
N THR A 639 10.40 8.25 28.26
CA THR A 639 11.21 8.04 29.46
C THR A 639 12.40 9.00 29.52
N ASN A 640 12.88 9.49 28.38
CA ASN A 640 13.97 10.48 28.31
C ASN A 640 13.62 11.82 28.94
N LEU A 641 12.33 12.14 29.09
CA LEU A 641 11.90 13.35 29.79
C LEU A 641 12.17 13.26 31.30
N LYS A 642 12.45 12.08 31.87
CA LYS A 642 12.75 11.87 33.30
C LYS A 642 11.67 12.50 34.21
N GLY A 643 10.41 12.39 33.82
CA GLY A 643 9.27 12.97 34.52
C GLY A 643 9.09 14.49 34.33
N LYS A 644 9.92 15.16 33.52
CA LYS A 644 9.82 16.61 33.23
C LYS A 644 8.77 16.88 32.15
N TYR A 645 7.50 16.68 32.48
CA TYR A 645 6.36 17.03 31.64
C TYR A 645 5.15 17.42 32.48
N SER A 646 4.24 18.20 31.89
CA SER A 646 2.97 18.54 32.54
C SER A 646 1.96 17.42 32.36
N LYS A 647 1.52 16.79 33.45
CA LYS A 647 0.47 15.76 33.41
C LYS A 647 -0.86 16.30 32.86
N ALA A 648 -1.18 17.56 33.14
CA ALA A 648 -2.39 18.20 32.63
C ALA A 648 -2.35 18.37 31.10
N GLU A 649 -1.23 18.86 30.57
CA GLU A 649 -1.06 18.98 29.10
C GLU A 649 -1.00 17.60 28.44
N ALA A 650 -0.32 16.64 29.07
CA ALA A 650 -0.27 15.26 28.58
C ALA A 650 -1.66 14.64 28.49
N ALA A 651 -2.54 14.89 29.48
CA ALA A 651 -3.93 14.41 29.46
C ALA A 651 -4.71 14.99 28.27
N ILE A 652 -4.58 16.30 28.00
CA ILE A 652 -5.28 16.96 26.89
C ILE A 652 -4.76 16.43 25.56
N LEU A 653 -3.44 16.35 25.38
CA LEU A 653 -2.85 15.82 24.15
C LEU A 653 -3.21 14.35 23.92
N SER A 654 -3.31 13.56 24.99
CA SER A 654 -3.79 12.18 24.94
C SER A 654 -5.24 12.11 24.46
N LYS A 655 -6.12 12.96 25.01
CA LYS A 655 -7.53 13.05 24.59
C LYS A 655 -7.65 13.45 23.13
N ILE A 656 -6.92 14.48 22.69
CA ILE A 656 -6.88 14.92 21.28
C ILE A 656 -6.41 13.78 20.38
N ALA A 657 -5.34 13.07 20.76
CA ALA A 657 -4.83 11.95 19.99
C ALA A 657 -5.90 10.86 19.83
N VAL A 658 -6.56 10.45 20.91
CA VAL A 658 -7.64 9.45 20.89
C VAL A 658 -8.80 9.89 19.99
N MET A 659 -9.26 11.14 20.13
CA MET A 659 -10.34 11.69 19.29
C MET A 659 -9.95 11.75 17.82
N CYS A 660 -8.71 12.14 17.52
CA CYS A 660 -8.20 12.22 16.15
C CYS A 660 -8.03 10.82 15.52
N THR A 661 -7.62 9.81 16.30
CA THR A 661 -7.43 8.44 15.81
C THR A 661 -8.69 7.57 15.90
N HIS A 662 -9.88 8.16 16.05
CA HIS A 662 -11.12 7.40 16.12
C HIS A 662 -11.37 6.60 14.81
N GLU A 663 -11.91 5.39 14.91
CA GLU A 663 -12.14 4.51 13.75
C GLU A 663 -13.09 5.15 12.72
N LEU A 664 -14.22 5.69 13.20
CA LEU A 664 -15.18 6.43 12.38
C LEU A 664 -14.70 7.86 12.11
N SER A 665 -14.60 8.24 10.84
CA SER A 665 -14.13 9.57 10.41
C SER A 665 -15.05 10.72 10.84
N GLU A 666 -16.36 10.47 10.93
CA GLU A 666 -17.37 11.45 11.36
C GLU A 666 -17.22 11.87 12.84
N GLN A 667 -16.64 11.00 13.66
CA GLN A 667 -16.42 11.26 15.09
C GLN A 667 -15.10 11.99 15.37
N ARG A 668 -14.21 12.11 14.36
CA ARG A 668 -12.97 12.86 14.51
C ARG A 668 -13.28 14.36 14.48
N PRO A 669 -12.55 15.20 15.23
CA PRO A 669 -12.68 16.65 15.12
C PRO A 669 -12.19 17.15 13.76
N ASN A 670 -12.48 18.40 13.40
CA ASN A 670 -11.75 19.11 12.35
C ASN A 670 -10.52 19.81 12.95
N MET A 671 -9.56 20.22 12.12
CA MET A 671 -8.32 20.82 12.62
C MET A 671 -8.52 22.16 13.35
N VAL A 672 -9.61 22.89 13.05
CA VAL A 672 -9.95 24.14 13.76
C VAL A 672 -10.39 23.84 15.20
N GLU A 673 -11.23 22.82 15.40
CA GLU A 673 -11.63 22.32 16.72
C GLU A 673 -10.43 21.82 17.53
N VAL A 674 -9.51 21.10 16.88
CA VAL A 674 -8.25 20.65 17.51
C VAL A 674 -7.43 21.85 18.02
N ILE A 675 -7.28 22.90 17.20
CA ILE A 675 -6.56 24.12 17.61
C ILE A 675 -7.26 24.81 18.77
N GLN A 676 -8.59 24.89 18.76
CA GLN A 676 -9.37 25.46 19.86
C GLN A 676 -9.09 24.71 21.17
N GLU A 677 -9.14 23.37 21.16
CA GLU A 677 -8.86 22.54 22.33
C GLU A 677 -7.41 22.69 22.82
N LEU A 678 -6.43 22.82 21.90
CA LEU A 678 -5.03 23.13 22.23
C LEU A 678 -4.82 24.54 22.81
N SER A 679 -5.69 25.50 22.46
CA SER A 679 -5.57 26.91 22.83
C SER A 679 -6.24 27.28 24.16
N MET A 680 -7.38 26.66 24.49
CA MET A 680 -8.17 26.95 25.70
C MET A 680 -7.39 26.79 27.01
N TYR A 681 -6.26 26.07 26.99
CA TYR A 681 -5.41 25.87 28.16
C TYR A 681 -4.18 26.78 28.25
N SER A 682 -3.78 27.43 27.15
CA SER A 682 -2.65 28.37 27.19
C SER A 682 -2.98 29.63 28.01
N SER A 683 -4.26 29.90 28.26
CA SER A 683 -4.77 31.03 29.07
C SER A 683 -4.98 30.72 30.55
N HIS A 684 -4.87 29.46 30.98
CA HIS A 684 -5.05 29.04 32.39
C HIS A 684 -3.72 28.70 33.08
N SER A 685 -2.59 28.91 32.40
CA SER A 685 -1.22 28.60 32.88
C SER A 685 -0.29 29.83 32.87
N SER A 686 -0.81 31.01 32.56
CA SER A 686 -0.12 32.31 32.65
C SER A 686 -0.43 33.02 33.96
#